data_AF-A0A6P6JZA3-F1
#
_entry.id   AF-A0A6P6JZA3-F1
#
_cell.length_a   1.000
_cell.length_b   1.000
_cell.length_c   1.000
_cell.angle_alpha   90.00
_cell.angle_beta   90.00
_cell.angle_gamma   90.00
#
_symmetry.space_group_name_H-M   'P 1'
#
loop_
_entity.id
_entity.type
_entity.pdbx_description
1 polymer ?
#
loop_
_entity_poly.entity_id
_entity_poly.type
_entity_poly.pdbx_seq_one_letter_code
_entity_poly.pdbx_strand_id
1 'polypeptide(L)'
;MSANMSGSGSAPCRFAHYFVICGIDNETGLEPDALAALYLWLEADRQGRDPEAVAAGENFDQSPLKRTFKSKVLAHYPKNIECSPFDQDAVNMLCMPKGLSFRTQRDSRTPQFHSFLITREDGSRTYGFVHTYYEEVTSPQICSAMQTLHQMYQAEHNASAHNCPSSSSSSSSSSSSMDSLASSLDEVESPSSTSSSQGGRRSSGCSGEGYDSVRDTLYVSKAMCLITPMPFMHACKRFLSQVHRAVISHPPPPLPLESYIYNILYEVPLPPPGRSLKFHGVYEPVLCQRPGVGELPLADFPLSEAFQLLGVENLVQIFTCVLLEMQILLYSQDYQRLMVVAEGITTLLFPFQWQHVYVPILPASLLHFLDAPVPYLMGLQSKEGTDRSKLELPQEANLCFVDIDNHCIELPEEFPQFPNKTEFIQELSEVLLSFGLSPEGGNTSSEPAVSLQTSTLEKELKSTSLSELVDDRRNGNLGGEALDVLELLQGNPTLERLQALAKRTGVKVARLEALAAGRKALGEEGVGGRSPAEEEELRNAKLNVQLREVFAARFATMFADYESFVIQNSPDLESWLTNREQMHNFDKASFLSDQPEPYLPFLSHFIETQMFATFIDNKIMSQWEEKEPLLRVFDGRIEKARLYNVRAPSLRSSVYQKCTFLKESAQAIEQRLRKIDHTAIHPHLLDMKIGQGKYQQGFFPKLQADVLASGPTNNKWSNRTCSTQRRVDRHRPQNDHLVLDNELKEKYMQEARNLRQPKLSDLSPAVIAQTNWKFVEGLLKECKMKTKRMLVEKMGREAVELGHGEANITGLEENTLIASLCDLLERIWSHGLQVKQGKSALWSHLLHYQAREEKNEQLSESPVSNGQEKRKIESSVGLSALPVSLIQDMRHIQNMGEIKTDVGRARAWIRLSLEKKLLSQHLKQLLSNQALTKKLYKRYAFLRCEEEKEQFLFHLLSLNAVDYFCFTSVFTTIMIPYRAVIIPIKKLSNAMTTSNPWLCVSGELGDSGILQITKNVLEMTFDVSAMTSRSDTAVYFELVFPVGLKNHPSCHLQN
;
A
#
# COMPACT_ATOMS: atom_id res chain seq x y z
N MET A 1 2.47 18.23 5.15
CA MET A 1 1.94 17.13 4.32
C MET A 1 0.61 17.56 3.69
N SER A 2 0.59 18.76 3.09
CA SER A 2 -0.58 19.26 2.37
C SER A 2 -0.48 18.85 0.90
N ALA A 3 -1.55 18.27 0.37
CA ALA A 3 -1.68 18.00 -1.04
C ALA A 3 -1.75 19.34 -1.81
N ASN A 4 -0.60 19.82 -2.29
CA ASN A 4 -0.52 20.97 -3.18
C ASN A 4 -1.03 20.58 -4.58
N MET A 5 -2.34 20.70 -4.76
CA MET A 5 -3.02 20.56 -6.05
C MET A 5 -3.56 21.92 -6.53
N SER A 6 -2.75 22.99 -6.46
CA SER A 6 -2.94 24.20 -7.29
C SER A 6 -1.81 25.21 -7.09
N GLY A 7 -1.08 25.55 -8.16
CA GLY A 7 -0.18 26.72 -8.12
C GLY A 7 1.12 26.66 -8.94
N SER A 8 1.30 25.71 -9.86
CA SER A 8 2.40 25.73 -10.83
C SER A 8 1.82 25.51 -12.23
N GLY A 9 2.27 26.30 -13.21
CA GLY A 9 1.73 26.30 -14.57
C GLY A 9 1.68 24.88 -15.17
N SER A 10 0.46 24.33 -15.24
CA SER A 10 0.20 22.97 -15.70
C SER A 10 0.70 22.79 -17.13
N ALA A 11 1.75 21.97 -17.31
CA ALA A 11 1.85 21.15 -18.51
C ALA A 11 0.51 20.42 -18.69
N PRO A 12 0.00 20.20 -19.92
CA PRO A 12 -1.34 19.63 -20.13
C PRO A 12 -1.46 18.30 -19.36
N CYS A 13 -2.25 18.28 -18.28
CA CYS A 13 -2.45 17.07 -17.50
C CYS A 13 -3.29 16.08 -18.33
N ARG A 14 -2.63 15.00 -18.73
CA ARG A 14 -3.22 13.87 -19.45
C ARG A 14 -4.18 13.11 -18.53
N PHE A 15 -5.19 12.46 -19.11
CA PHE A 15 -6.13 11.65 -18.36
C PHE A 15 -5.45 10.44 -17.70
N ALA A 16 -4.59 9.74 -18.43
CA ALA A 16 -3.77 8.64 -17.93
C ALA A 16 -2.28 8.96 -18.07
N HIS A 17 -1.51 8.52 -17.08
CA HIS A 17 -0.06 8.55 -17.11
C HIS A 17 0.48 7.30 -17.79
N TYR A 18 0.07 6.12 -17.34
CA TYR A 18 0.60 4.85 -17.86
C TYR A 18 -0.50 3.86 -18.21
N PHE A 19 -0.25 3.07 -19.26
CA PHE A 19 -0.93 1.81 -19.54
C PHE A 19 0.06 0.68 -19.36
N VAL A 20 -0.29 -0.32 -18.56
CA VAL A 20 0.60 -1.39 -18.12
C VAL A 20 -0.04 -2.74 -18.37
N ILE A 21 0.76 -3.73 -18.76
CA ILE A 21 0.36 -5.12 -18.95
C ILE A 21 1.23 -5.97 -18.04
N CYS A 22 0.61 -6.75 -17.15
CA CYS A 22 1.30 -7.71 -16.30
C CYS A 22 0.84 -9.14 -16.63
N GLY A 23 1.71 -10.13 -16.47
CA GLY A 23 1.37 -11.52 -16.73
C GLY A 23 2.58 -12.45 -16.72
N ILE A 24 2.41 -13.61 -17.34
CA ILE A 24 3.47 -14.62 -17.45
C ILE A 24 4.51 -14.21 -18.48
N ASP A 25 5.77 -14.34 -18.09
CA ASP A 25 6.91 -14.20 -18.99
C ASP A 25 7.30 -15.57 -19.53
N ASN A 26 7.04 -15.77 -20.83
CA ASN A 26 7.34 -17.03 -21.51
C ASN A 26 8.85 -17.30 -21.62
N GLU A 27 9.71 -16.29 -21.42
CA GLU A 27 11.17 -16.44 -21.51
C GLU A 27 11.77 -17.00 -20.21
N THR A 28 11.27 -16.58 -19.04
CA THR A 28 11.76 -17.07 -17.75
C THR A 28 11.01 -18.29 -17.22
N GLY A 29 9.82 -18.59 -17.72
CA GLY A 29 9.04 -19.77 -17.32
C GLY A 29 8.34 -19.61 -15.97
N LEU A 30 8.04 -20.74 -15.30
CA LEU A 30 7.36 -20.77 -14.01
C LEU A 30 8.36 -20.62 -12.86
N GLU A 31 8.44 -19.42 -12.29
CA GLU A 31 9.19 -19.15 -11.06
C GLU A 31 8.26 -19.22 -9.83
N PRO A 32 8.63 -19.96 -8.77
CA PRO A 32 7.88 -19.92 -7.52
C PRO A 32 7.91 -18.50 -6.95
N ASP A 33 6.77 -18.06 -6.43
CA ASP A 33 6.67 -16.74 -5.81
C ASP A 33 7.38 -16.73 -4.45
N ALA A 34 8.59 -16.17 -4.39
CA ALA A 34 9.37 -16.05 -3.16
C ALA A 34 8.66 -15.21 -2.09
N LEU A 35 7.76 -14.27 -2.46
CA LEU A 35 6.92 -13.56 -1.50
C LEU A 35 5.84 -14.45 -0.90
N ALA A 36 5.32 -15.42 -1.66
CA ALA A 36 4.42 -16.44 -1.11
C ALA A 36 5.16 -17.36 -0.12
N ALA A 37 6.45 -17.66 -0.37
CA ALA A 37 7.30 -18.39 0.57
C ALA A 37 7.60 -17.57 1.83
N LEU A 38 7.91 -16.27 1.71
CA LEU A 38 8.07 -15.36 2.86
C LEU A 38 6.77 -15.23 3.67
N TYR A 39 5.63 -15.15 3.00
CA TYR A 39 4.31 -15.12 3.64
C TYR A 39 4.05 -16.41 4.45
N LEU A 40 4.36 -17.57 3.88
CA LEU A 40 4.24 -18.87 4.56
C LEU A 40 5.24 -19.02 5.71
N TRP A 41 6.44 -18.48 5.55
CA TRP A 41 7.46 -18.42 6.60
C TRP A 41 6.98 -17.57 7.78
N LEU A 42 6.46 -16.37 7.50
CA LEU A 42 5.88 -15.47 8.51
C LEU A 42 4.65 -16.11 9.18
N GLU A 43 3.78 -16.80 8.43
CA GLU A 43 2.65 -17.55 9.02
C GLU A 43 3.11 -18.75 9.87
N ALA A 44 4.18 -19.45 9.48
CA ALA A 44 4.73 -20.58 10.22
C ALA A 44 5.37 -20.13 11.53
N ASP A 45 6.17 -19.05 11.48
CA ASP A 45 6.79 -18.42 12.65
C ASP A 45 5.72 -17.95 13.65
N ARG A 46 4.68 -17.26 13.16
CA ARG A 46 3.53 -16.83 13.98
C ARG A 46 2.77 -17.99 14.62
N GLN A 47 2.74 -19.15 13.99
CA GLN A 47 2.05 -20.33 14.53
C GLN A 47 2.96 -21.24 15.38
N GLY A 48 4.18 -20.80 15.69
CA GLY A 48 5.16 -21.58 16.44
C GLY A 48 5.62 -22.85 15.71
N ARG A 49 5.45 -22.93 14.39
CA ARG A 49 5.95 -24.00 13.53
C ARG A 49 7.35 -23.66 13.06
N ASP A 50 8.19 -24.67 12.89
CA ASP A 50 9.59 -24.49 12.46
C ASP A 50 9.64 -23.76 11.08
N PRO A 51 10.08 -22.49 11.04
CA PRO A 51 10.06 -21.69 9.82
C PRO A 51 11.03 -22.22 8.76
N GLU A 52 12.14 -22.85 9.19
CA GLU A 52 13.13 -23.42 8.29
C GLU A 52 12.62 -24.68 7.59
N ALA A 53 11.76 -25.48 8.25
CA ALA A 53 11.13 -26.64 7.64
C ALA A 53 10.09 -26.29 6.56
N VAL A 54 9.42 -25.12 6.69
CA VAL A 54 8.40 -24.63 5.75
C VAL A 54 9.02 -23.84 4.59
N ALA A 55 10.12 -23.11 4.82
CA ALA A 55 10.86 -22.42 3.75
C ALA A 55 11.79 -23.34 2.95
N ALA A 56 12.29 -24.44 3.55
CA ALA A 56 13.09 -25.44 2.84
C ALA A 56 12.25 -26.46 2.06
N GLY A 57 10.93 -26.53 2.30
CA GLY A 57 10.01 -27.40 1.57
C GLY A 57 9.37 -26.65 0.40
N GLU A 58 9.66 -27.05 -0.83
CA GLU A 58 8.74 -26.78 -1.94
C GLU A 58 7.36 -27.28 -1.51
N ASN A 59 6.38 -26.38 -1.42
CA ASN A 59 5.13 -26.66 -0.72
C ASN A 59 4.24 -27.64 -1.53
N PHE A 60 4.49 -28.93 -1.40
CA PHE A 60 3.77 -30.01 -2.08
C PHE A 60 2.43 -30.35 -1.44
N ASP A 61 2.00 -29.64 -0.40
CA ASP A 61 0.70 -29.87 0.24
C ASP A 61 -0.48 -29.35 -0.60
N GLN A 62 -0.25 -28.41 -1.53
CA GLN A 62 -1.27 -27.83 -2.39
C GLN A 62 -1.03 -28.13 -3.88
N SER A 63 -2.11 -28.42 -4.60
CA SER A 63 -2.10 -28.64 -6.05
C SER A 63 -1.45 -27.44 -6.77
N PRO A 64 -0.59 -27.65 -7.78
CA PRO A 64 0.07 -26.57 -8.52
C PRO A 64 -0.88 -25.51 -9.10
N LEU A 65 -2.11 -25.88 -9.45
CA LEU A 65 -3.13 -24.93 -9.91
C LEU A 65 -3.59 -23.95 -8.83
N LYS A 66 -3.48 -24.34 -7.54
CA LYS A 66 -3.79 -23.49 -6.38
C LYS A 66 -2.56 -22.71 -5.88
N ARG A 67 -1.37 -22.94 -6.47
CA ARG A 67 -0.15 -22.20 -6.13
C ARG A 67 -0.09 -20.87 -6.87
N THR A 68 0.62 -19.93 -6.26
CA THR A 68 0.94 -18.62 -6.85
C THR A 68 2.34 -18.66 -7.46
N PHE A 69 2.51 -18.02 -8.61
CA PHE A 69 3.80 -17.92 -9.30
C PHE A 69 4.15 -16.46 -9.55
N LYS A 70 5.43 -16.14 -9.72
CA LYS A 70 5.88 -14.76 -9.91
C LYS A 70 5.35 -14.19 -11.23
N SER A 71 4.70 -13.03 -11.17
CA SER A 71 4.29 -12.25 -12.35
C SER A 71 5.36 -11.24 -12.76
N LYS A 72 5.28 -10.71 -13.98
CA LYS A 72 6.08 -9.57 -14.43
C LYS A 72 5.25 -8.53 -15.16
N VAL A 73 5.70 -7.28 -15.14
CA VAL A 73 5.27 -6.26 -16.11
C VAL A 73 5.84 -6.64 -17.48
N LEU A 74 4.96 -7.07 -18.39
CA LEU A 74 5.28 -7.48 -19.75
C LEU A 74 5.52 -6.27 -20.67
N ALA A 75 4.77 -5.19 -20.44
CA ALA A 75 4.93 -3.93 -21.16
C ALA A 75 4.30 -2.77 -20.39
N HIS A 76 4.84 -1.56 -20.56
CA HIS A 76 4.23 -0.33 -20.09
C HIS A 76 4.48 0.82 -21.08
N TYR A 77 3.54 1.76 -21.14
CA TYR A 77 3.57 2.90 -22.06
C TYR A 77 3.07 4.18 -21.38
N PRO A 78 3.74 5.33 -21.58
CA PRO A 78 5.08 5.48 -22.16
C PRO A 78 6.16 4.81 -21.29
N LYS A 79 7.41 4.77 -21.76
CA LYS A 79 8.51 4.18 -20.98
C LYS A 79 8.78 4.89 -19.65
N ASN A 80 8.72 6.22 -19.64
CA ASN A 80 8.90 7.05 -18.46
C ASN A 80 8.25 8.42 -18.69
N ILE A 81 7.84 9.06 -17.58
CA ILE A 81 7.32 10.42 -17.52
C ILE A 81 8.22 11.19 -16.55
N GLU A 82 8.75 12.33 -16.96
CA GLU A 82 9.72 13.11 -16.17
C GLU A 82 9.21 13.47 -14.77
N CYS A 83 7.92 13.77 -14.61
CA CYS A 83 7.30 14.10 -13.33
C CYS A 83 6.78 12.89 -12.54
N SER A 84 7.01 11.66 -13.03
CA SER A 84 6.54 10.42 -12.42
C SER A 84 7.32 9.23 -12.99
N PRO A 85 8.54 8.93 -12.54
CA PRO A 85 9.26 7.75 -12.99
C PRO A 85 8.40 6.49 -12.80
N PHE A 86 8.48 5.56 -13.76
CA PHE A 86 7.74 4.32 -13.67
C PHE A 86 8.48 3.34 -12.77
N ASP A 87 7.80 2.89 -11.73
CA ASP A 87 8.30 1.79 -10.91
C ASP A 87 7.68 0.47 -11.34
N GLN A 88 8.52 -0.42 -11.85
CA GLN A 88 8.07 -1.70 -12.35
C GLN A 88 7.69 -2.66 -11.22
N ASP A 89 8.39 -2.62 -10.09
CA ASP A 89 8.24 -3.62 -9.03
C ASP A 89 7.01 -3.35 -8.17
N ALA A 90 6.80 -2.11 -7.68
CA ALA A 90 5.57 -1.80 -6.94
C ALA A 90 4.33 -1.90 -7.83
N VAL A 91 4.40 -1.48 -9.10
CA VAL A 91 3.26 -1.61 -10.01
C VAL A 91 2.95 -3.07 -10.28
N ASN A 92 3.95 -3.93 -10.49
CA ASN A 92 3.71 -5.37 -10.67
C ASN A 92 3.05 -5.98 -9.42
N MET A 93 3.58 -5.65 -8.24
CA MET A 93 3.08 -6.11 -6.94
C MET A 93 1.63 -5.70 -6.71
N LEU A 94 1.24 -4.48 -7.05
CA LEU A 94 -0.13 -3.99 -6.86
C LEU A 94 -1.09 -4.42 -7.99
N CYS A 95 -0.60 -4.63 -9.21
CA CYS A 95 -1.39 -5.17 -10.31
C CYS A 95 -1.71 -6.66 -10.11
N MET A 96 -0.78 -7.43 -9.56
CA MET A 96 -0.94 -8.86 -9.29
C MET A 96 -0.44 -9.21 -7.89
N PRO A 97 -1.16 -8.84 -6.81
CA PRO A 97 -0.63 -9.03 -5.46
C PRO A 97 -0.66 -10.49 -4.98
N LYS A 98 -1.33 -11.41 -5.71
CA LYS A 98 -1.20 -12.88 -5.56
C LYS A 98 -0.29 -13.51 -6.63
N GLY A 99 0.45 -12.72 -7.38
CA GLY A 99 1.16 -13.19 -8.57
C GLY A 99 0.23 -13.81 -9.61
N LEU A 100 0.74 -14.78 -10.36
CA LEU A 100 0.02 -15.53 -11.38
C LEU A 100 -0.83 -16.64 -10.76
N SER A 101 -2.05 -16.78 -11.28
CA SER A 101 -2.95 -17.90 -10.99
C SER A 101 -3.26 -18.69 -12.26
N PHE A 102 -3.36 -20.00 -12.11
CA PHE A 102 -3.66 -20.92 -13.21
C PHE A 102 -5.04 -21.53 -13.06
N ARG A 103 -5.72 -21.71 -14.18
CA ARG A 103 -7.07 -22.28 -14.25
C ARG A 103 -7.19 -23.23 -15.44
N THR A 104 -8.10 -24.17 -15.34
CA THR A 104 -8.50 -25.05 -16.44
C THR A 104 -9.83 -24.58 -17.04
N GLN A 105 -10.26 -25.21 -18.12
CA GLN A 105 -11.59 -24.99 -18.71
C GLN A 105 -12.76 -25.32 -17.76
N ARG A 106 -12.50 -26.05 -16.66
CA ARG A 106 -13.51 -26.41 -15.65
C ARG A 106 -13.70 -25.32 -14.60
N ASP A 107 -12.73 -24.43 -14.44
CA ASP A 107 -12.75 -23.38 -13.44
C ASP A 107 -13.45 -22.12 -13.98
N SER A 108 -14.05 -21.32 -13.08
CA SER A 108 -14.57 -20.00 -13.45
C SER A 108 -13.45 -19.13 -13.99
N ARG A 109 -13.67 -18.37 -15.06
CA ARG A 109 -12.68 -17.46 -15.66
C ARG A 109 -13.21 -16.03 -15.75
N THR A 110 -14.11 -15.69 -14.82
CA THR A 110 -14.70 -14.35 -14.76
C THR A 110 -13.59 -13.32 -14.51
N PRO A 111 -13.53 -12.24 -15.31
CA PRO A 111 -12.55 -11.19 -15.09
C PRO A 111 -12.80 -10.49 -13.76
N GLN A 112 -11.73 -10.05 -13.11
CA GLN A 112 -11.75 -9.34 -11.84
C GLN A 112 -11.24 -7.91 -12.06
N PHE A 113 -11.78 -6.97 -11.29
CA PHE A 113 -11.36 -5.59 -11.28
C PHE A 113 -10.96 -5.19 -9.87
N HIS A 114 -9.82 -4.52 -9.73
CA HIS A 114 -9.46 -3.84 -8.49
C HIS A 114 -8.69 -2.57 -8.80
N SER A 115 -8.81 -1.59 -7.92
CA SER A 115 -7.95 -0.41 -7.93
C SER A 115 -6.83 -0.53 -6.90
N PHE A 116 -5.83 0.32 -7.00
CA PHE A 116 -4.83 0.55 -5.97
C PHE A 116 -4.38 2.01 -6.01
N LEU A 117 -3.53 2.41 -5.07
CA LEU A 117 -2.88 3.71 -5.08
C LEU A 117 -1.41 3.59 -4.74
N ILE A 118 -0.63 4.56 -5.23
CA ILE A 118 0.77 4.76 -4.88
C ILE A 118 0.91 6.20 -4.37
N THR A 119 1.44 6.33 -3.15
CA THR A 119 1.77 7.63 -2.55
C THR A 119 3.23 7.94 -2.85
N ARG A 120 3.49 9.13 -3.40
CA ARG A 120 4.85 9.59 -3.74
C ARG A 120 5.50 10.30 -2.55
N GLU A 121 6.82 10.53 -2.65
CA GLU A 121 7.62 11.26 -1.64
C GLU A 121 7.05 12.64 -1.28
N ASP A 122 6.45 13.33 -2.25
CA ASP A 122 5.82 14.65 -2.06
C ASP A 122 4.42 14.58 -1.40
N GLY A 123 3.95 13.38 -1.06
CA GLY A 123 2.63 13.12 -0.50
C GLY A 123 1.49 13.10 -1.53
N SER A 124 1.80 13.30 -2.82
CA SER A 124 0.80 13.18 -3.89
C SER A 124 0.44 11.71 -4.15
N ARG A 125 -0.80 11.47 -4.60
CA ARG A 125 -1.33 10.13 -4.86
C ARG A 125 -1.53 9.91 -6.35
N THR A 126 -1.22 8.70 -6.79
CA THR A 126 -1.57 8.19 -8.12
C THR A 126 -2.42 6.94 -7.98
N TYR A 127 -3.36 6.76 -8.90
CA TYR A 127 -4.37 5.71 -8.82
C TYR A 127 -4.17 4.71 -9.96
N GLY A 128 -4.02 3.44 -9.61
CA GLY A 128 -3.99 2.32 -10.54
C GLY A 128 -5.35 1.65 -10.62
N PHE A 129 -5.79 1.30 -11.83
CA PHE A 129 -7.02 0.57 -12.07
C PHE A 129 -6.71 -0.67 -12.89
N VAL A 130 -6.99 -1.85 -12.34
CA VAL A 130 -6.52 -3.13 -12.86
C VAL A 130 -7.71 -3.97 -13.30
N HIS A 131 -7.58 -4.57 -14.48
CA HIS A 131 -8.52 -5.53 -15.03
C HIS A 131 -7.78 -6.84 -15.29
N THR A 132 -8.04 -7.84 -14.45
CA THR A 132 -7.41 -9.16 -14.47
C THR A 132 -8.33 -10.16 -15.16
N TYR A 133 -7.82 -10.89 -16.14
CA TYR A 133 -8.55 -11.90 -16.91
C TYR A 133 -7.63 -13.10 -17.18
N TYR A 134 -8.16 -14.13 -17.83
CA TYR A 134 -7.44 -15.38 -18.11
C TYR A 134 -7.22 -15.56 -19.61
N GLU A 135 -5.98 -15.81 -20.00
CA GLU A 135 -5.55 -16.09 -21.37
C GLU A 135 -5.05 -17.54 -21.47
N GLU A 136 -5.24 -18.18 -22.63
CA GLU A 136 -4.79 -19.56 -22.85
C GLU A 136 -3.25 -19.62 -22.91
N VAL A 137 -2.68 -20.62 -22.25
CA VAL A 137 -1.23 -20.85 -22.27
C VAL A 137 -0.86 -21.60 -23.55
N THR A 138 -0.21 -20.91 -24.48
CA THR A 138 0.26 -21.48 -25.75
C THR A 138 1.68 -22.04 -25.68
N SER A 139 2.44 -21.71 -24.64
CA SER A 139 3.83 -22.17 -24.49
C SER A 139 3.87 -23.65 -24.07
N PRO A 140 4.44 -24.56 -24.89
CA PRO A 140 4.54 -25.97 -24.53
C PRO A 140 5.45 -26.21 -23.32
N GLN A 141 6.43 -25.32 -23.10
CA GLN A 141 7.34 -25.39 -21.95
C GLN A 141 6.59 -25.18 -20.63
N ILE A 142 5.69 -24.19 -20.57
CA ILE A 142 4.89 -23.91 -19.38
C ILE A 142 3.87 -25.03 -19.13
N CYS A 143 3.21 -25.52 -20.18
CA CYS A 143 2.29 -26.64 -20.06
C CYS A 143 2.98 -27.92 -19.55
N SER A 144 4.19 -28.21 -20.05
CA SER A 144 5.00 -29.34 -19.58
C SER A 144 5.45 -29.14 -18.13
N ALA A 145 5.92 -27.94 -17.77
CA ALA A 145 6.34 -27.63 -16.41
C ALA A 145 5.19 -27.78 -15.41
N MET A 146 4.00 -27.29 -15.74
CA MET A 146 2.79 -27.46 -14.91
C MET A 146 2.42 -28.94 -14.75
N GLN A 147 2.53 -29.73 -15.82
CA GLN A 147 2.30 -31.18 -15.76
C GLN A 147 3.33 -31.87 -14.85
N THR A 148 4.61 -31.51 -14.94
CA THR A 148 5.65 -32.05 -14.06
C THR A 148 5.39 -31.72 -12.59
N LEU A 149 5.07 -30.46 -12.28
CA LEU A 149 4.70 -30.05 -10.91
C LEU A 149 3.49 -30.84 -10.38
N HIS A 150 2.53 -31.12 -11.26
CA HIS A 150 1.33 -31.86 -10.90
C HIS A 150 1.60 -33.35 -10.67
N GLN A 151 2.50 -33.95 -11.44
CA GLN A 151 2.98 -35.32 -11.21
C GLN A 151 3.79 -35.45 -9.91
N MET A 152 4.64 -34.46 -9.61
CA MET A 152 5.37 -34.40 -8.34
C MET A 152 4.40 -34.31 -7.15
N TYR A 153 3.40 -33.43 -7.23
CA TYR A 153 2.34 -33.32 -6.23
C TYR A 153 1.61 -34.65 -5.98
N GLN A 154 1.20 -35.34 -7.04
CA GLN A 154 0.53 -36.64 -6.90
C GLN A 154 1.44 -37.73 -6.31
N ALA A 155 2.71 -37.77 -6.71
CA ALA A 155 3.67 -38.75 -6.20
C ALA A 155 3.88 -38.60 -4.69
N GLU A 156 3.99 -37.37 -4.20
CA GLU A 156 4.13 -37.09 -2.78
C GLU A 156 2.84 -37.38 -2.01
N HIS A 157 1.69 -36.94 -2.51
CA HIS A 157 0.43 -37.15 -1.79
C HIS A 157 0.03 -38.65 -1.71
N ASN A 158 0.37 -39.43 -2.75
CA ASN A 158 0.22 -40.89 -2.73
C ASN A 158 1.24 -41.57 -1.79
N ALA A 159 2.45 -41.04 -1.65
CA ALA A 159 3.45 -41.54 -0.70
C ALA A 159 3.04 -41.25 0.77
N SER A 160 2.41 -40.11 1.04
CA SER A 160 1.85 -39.78 2.36
C SER A 160 0.71 -40.72 2.75
N ALA A 161 -0.12 -41.15 1.79
CA ALA A 161 -1.23 -42.08 2.03
C ALA A 161 -0.78 -43.51 2.38
N HIS A 162 0.46 -43.89 2.05
CA HIS A 162 1.04 -45.20 2.41
C HIS A 162 1.84 -45.19 3.74
N ASN A 163 2.01 -44.04 4.39
CA ASN A 163 2.73 -43.90 5.66
C ASN A 163 1.84 -43.76 6.91
N CYS A 164 0.56 -44.14 6.84
CA CYS A 164 -0.25 -44.33 8.04
C CYS A 164 0.06 -45.70 8.68
N PRO A 165 0.57 -45.76 9.94
CA PRO A 165 0.66 -47.03 10.64
C PRO A 165 -0.76 -47.45 11.04
N SER A 166 -1.39 -48.29 10.21
CA SER A 166 -2.61 -48.98 10.60
C SER A 166 -2.28 -49.86 11.80
N SER A 167 -2.78 -49.47 12.98
CA SER A 167 -2.86 -50.33 14.15
C SER A 167 -3.71 -51.55 13.79
N SER A 168 -3.06 -52.67 13.49
CA SER A 168 -3.72 -53.94 13.28
C SER A 168 -4.05 -54.58 14.63
N SER A 169 -5.34 -54.66 14.98
CA SER A 169 -5.86 -55.75 15.81
C SER A 169 -6.25 -56.91 14.89
N SER A 170 -5.37 -57.91 14.85
CA SER A 170 -5.61 -59.36 14.69
C SER A 170 -6.88 -59.85 13.97
N SER A 171 -6.69 -60.60 12.89
CA SER A 171 -7.09 -62.01 12.83
C SER A 171 -6.50 -62.74 11.61
N SER A 172 -5.61 -63.69 11.92
CA SER A 172 -5.39 -65.00 11.30
C SER A 172 -5.84 -65.24 9.85
N SER A 173 -4.93 -65.63 8.96
CA SER A 173 -4.53 -67.04 8.79
C SER A 173 -3.48 -67.24 7.66
N SER A 174 -2.53 -68.12 7.99
CA SER A 174 -1.51 -68.85 7.19
C SER A 174 -1.93 -69.21 5.75
N SER A 175 -1.06 -69.31 4.75
CA SER A 175 0.16 -70.14 4.71
C SER A 175 0.96 -69.92 3.41
N SER A 176 2.23 -70.30 3.52
CA SER A 176 3.36 -70.33 2.60
C SER A 176 3.17 -70.75 1.13
N SER A 177 3.88 -70.01 0.27
CA SER A 177 4.83 -70.40 -0.80
C SER A 177 4.55 -71.63 -1.67
N MET A 178 4.69 -71.49 -3.01
CA MET A 178 5.84 -71.98 -3.80
C MET A 178 5.73 -71.56 -5.29
N ASP A 179 6.89 -71.16 -5.84
CA ASP A 179 7.44 -71.39 -7.19
C ASP A 179 6.81 -70.88 -8.51
N SER A 180 7.58 -69.97 -9.11
CA SER A 180 8.29 -70.09 -10.40
C SER A 180 7.56 -69.97 -11.77
N LEU A 181 7.96 -68.89 -12.46
CA LEU A 181 8.47 -68.77 -13.85
C LEU A 181 7.62 -69.18 -15.07
N ALA A 182 7.60 -68.22 -16.02
CA ALA A 182 7.74 -68.37 -17.48
C ALA A 182 6.50 -68.33 -18.40
N SER A 183 6.56 -67.32 -19.28
CA SER A 183 6.35 -67.33 -20.75
C SER A 183 4.95 -67.38 -21.38
N SER A 184 4.80 -66.46 -22.36
CA SER A 184 4.06 -66.45 -23.65
C SER A 184 3.11 -65.24 -23.72
N LEU A 185 3.37 -64.19 -24.51
CA LEU A 185 3.34 -64.02 -25.98
C LEU A 185 1.99 -64.35 -26.64
N ASP A 186 1.52 -63.37 -27.42
CA ASP A 186 0.54 -63.41 -28.52
C ASP A 186 -0.95 -63.57 -28.14
N GLU A 187 -1.94 -62.97 -28.81
CA GLU A 187 -2.06 -61.86 -29.75
C GLU A 187 -3.61 -61.68 -29.98
N VAL A 188 -4.03 -60.46 -30.34
CA VAL A 188 -5.25 -60.06 -31.12
C VAL A 188 -6.70 -60.44 -30.75
N GLU A 189 -7.56 -59.45 -31.04
CA GLU A 189 -8.98 -59.49 -31.49
C GLU A 189 -10.13 -59.13 -30.52
N SER A 190 -10.75 -57.97 -30.82
CA SER A 190 -12.14 -57.58 -30.51
C SER A 190 -13.10 -58.18 -31.57
N PRO A 191 -14.44 -57.98 -31.60
CA PRO A 191 -15.38 -57.24 -30.72
C PRO A 191 -16.72 -57.98 -30.46
N SER A 192 -17.73 -57.25 -29.93
CA SER A 192 -19.18 -57.56 -29.81
C SER A 192 -19.62 -58.38 -28.58
N SER A 193 -20.78 -58.19 -27.96
CA SER A 193 -21.75 -57.10 -27.86
C SER A 193 -22.79 -57.52 -26.78
N THR A 194 -23.47 -56.53 -26.19
CA THR A 194 -24.80 -56.57 -25.53
C THR A 194 -24.99 -57.13 -24.11
N SER A 195 -25.37 -56.18 -23.21
CA SER A 195 -26.47 -56.18 -22.21
C SER A 195 -26.55 -57.33 -21.18
N SER A 196 -26.77 -57.13 -19.87
CA SER A 196 -27.41 -56.04 -19.12
C SER A 196 -27.28 -56.27 -17.61
N SER A 197 -27.18 -55.17 -16.85
CA SER A 197 -27.75 -54.91 -15.50
C SER A 197 -27.47 -55.87 -14.33
N GLN A 198 -26.65 -55.44 -13.35
CA GLN A 198 -27.13 -54.91 -12.04
C GLN A 198 -25.98 -54.65 -11.05
N GLY A 199 -25.91 -53.40 -10.56
CA GLY A 199 -25.74 -53.06 -9.14
C GLY A 199 -24.51 -53.54 -8.37
N GLY A 200 -23.42 -52.78 -8.41
CA GLY A 200 -22.33 -52.81 -7.43
C GLY A 200 -21.80 -51.40 -7.19
N ARG A 201 -22.04 -50.87 -5.98
CA ARG A 201 -21.79 -49.49 -5.54
C ARG A 201 -20.38 -49.00 -5.87
N ARG A 202 -20.28 -47.91 -6.64
CA ARG A 202 -19.08 -47.07 -6.73
C ARG A 202 -18.97 -46.24 -5.46
N SER A 203 -17.83 -46.29 -4.78
CA SER A 203 -17.47 -45.29 -3.78
C SER A 203 -17.34 -43.93 -4.49
N SER A 204 -18.13 -42.98 -4.03
CA SER A 204 -18.10 -41.59 -4.47
C SER A 204 -17.18 -40.82 -3.52
N GLY A 205 -16.18 -40.14 -4.07
CA GLY A 205 -15.34 -39.17 -3.39
C GLY A 205 -13.92 -39.12 -3.95
N CYS A 206 -13.54 -37.97 -4.52
CA CYS A 206 -12.18 -37.60 -5.00
C CYS A 206 -11.75 -38.06 -6.40
N SER A 207 -12.45 -37.60 -7.46
CA SER A 207 -11.98 -37.71 -8.86
C SER A 207 -12.22 -36.40 -9.60
N GLY A 208 -11.40 -35.37 -9.36
CA GLY A 208 -11.62 -34.06 -10.01
C GLY A 208 -10.48 -33.03 -10.03
N GLU A 209 -9.39 -33.20 -9.28
CA GLU A 209 -8.36 -32.13 -9.11
C GLU A 209 -7.07 -32.35 -9.91
N GLY A 210 -7.14 -33.08 -11.04
CA GLY A 210 -5.97 -33.41 -11.85
C GLY A 210 -5.81 -32.53 -13.10
N TYR A 211 -4.64 -31.90 -13.32
CA TYR A 211 -4.28 -31.30 -14.62
C TYR A 211 -3.60 -32.32 -15.53
N ASP A 212 -4.16 -32.54 -16.73
CA ASP A 212 -3.58 -33.37 -17.78
C ASP A 212 -3.39 -32.54 -19.05
N SER A 213 -2.14 -32.35 -19.50
CA SER A 213 -1.80 -31.54 -20.68
C SER A 213 -2.41 -32.05 -21.99
N VAL A 214 -2.86 -33.31 -22.04
CA VAL A 214 -3.51 -33.90 -23.22
C VAL A 214 -5.02 -33.65 -23.21
N ARG A 215 -5.63 -33.50 -22.03
CA ARG A 215 -7.10 -33.42 -21.86
C ARG A 215 -7.60 -32.03 -21.47
N ASP A 216 -6.75 -31.23 -20.85
CA ASP A 216 -7.09 -29.95 -20.26
C ASP A 216 -6.38 -28.79 -20.94
N THR A 217 -7.11 -27.70 -21.12
CA THR A 217 -6.57 -26.44 -21.62
C THR A 217 -6.17 -25.59 -20.41
N LEU A 218 -4.90 -25.19 -20.35
CA LEU A 218 -4.37 -24.36 -19.28
C LEU A 218 -4.58 -22.88 -19.60
N TYR A 219 -5.05 -22.13 -18.61
CA TYR A 219 -5.19 -20.68 -18.66
C TYR A 219 -4.38 -20.04 -17.53
N VAL A 220 -3.85 -18.85 -17.79
CA VAL A 220 -3.05 -18.07 -16.83
C VAL A 220 -3.62 -16.66 -16.70
N SER A 221 -3.57 -16.10 -15.49
CA SER A 221 -4.01 -14.74 -15.25
C SER A 221 -3.10 -13.72 -15.95
N LYS A 222 -3.72 -12.71 -16.55
CA LYS A 222 -3.11 -11.53 -17.17
C LYS A 222 -3.85 -10.29 -16.73
N ALA A 223 -3.14 -9.19 -16.52
CA ALA A 223 -3.71 -7.94 -16.03
C ALA A 223 -3.38 -6.78 -16.96
N MET A 224 -4.36 -5.92 -17.20
CA MET A 224 -4.18 -4.60 -17.80
C MET A 224 -4.41 -3.54 -16.72
N CYS A 225 -3.55 -2.54 -16.66
CA CYS A 225 -3.65 -1.47 -15.68
C CYS A 225 -3.57 -0.08 -16.33
N LEU A 226 -4.42 0.83 -15.88
CA LEU A 226 -4.31 2.26 -16.14
C LEU A 226 -3.87 2.98 -14.88
N ILE A 227 -2.80 3.78 -14.96
CA ILE A 227 -2.35 4.66 -13.88
C ILE A 227 -2.78 6.09 -14.22
N THR A 228 -3.49 6.74 -13.31
CA THR A 228 -4.09 8.06 -13.50
C THR A 228 -3.79 8.99 -12.32
N PRO A 229 -3.78 10.32 -12.53
CA PRO A 229 -3.58 11.30 -11.46
C PRO A 229 -4.84 11.56 -10.60
N MET A 230 -6.03 11.13 -11.05
CA MET A 230 -7.30 11.35 -10.35
C MET A 230 -8.12 10.06 -10.32
N PRO A 231 -8.91 9.80 -9.25
CA PRO A 231 -9.58 8.52 -9.06
C PRO A 231 -10.85 8.36 -9.94
N PHE A 232 -10.72 8.37 -11.27
CA PHE A 232 -11.83 8.11 -12.20
C PHE A 232 -12.08 6.61 -12.38
N MET A 233 -12.46 5.94 -11.28
CA MET A 233 -12.65 4.50 -11.20
C MET A 233 -13.64 3.98 -12.24
N HIS A 234 -14.83 4.58 -12.39
CA HIS A 234 -15.85 4.10 -13.32
C HIS A 234 -15.36 4.19 -14.77
N ALA A 235 -14.78 5.33 -15.15
CA ALA A 235 -14.29 5.55 -16.49
C ALA A 235 -13.16 4.57 -16.87
N CYS A 236 -12.22 4.34 -15.94
CA CYS A 236 -11.12 3.40 -16.17
C CYS A 236 -11.61 1.94 -16.22
N LYS A 237 -12.52 1.54 -15.32
CA LYS A 237 -13.16 0.22 -15.34
C LYS A 237 -13.88 -0.05 -16.66
N ARG A 238 -14.66 0.92 -17.14
CA ARG A 238 -15.36 0.86 -18.44
C ARG A 238 -14.38 0.71 -19.59
N PHE A 239 -13.36 1.55 -19.65
CA PHE A 239 -12.36 1.50 -20.72
C PHE A 239 -11.66 0.14 -20.77
N LEU A 240 -11.12 -0.33 -19.63
CA LEU A 240 -10.42 -1.62 -19.54
C LEU A 240 -11.34 -2.80 -19.86
N SER A 241 -12.59 -2.76 -19.41
CA SER A 241 -13.59 -3.79 -19.73
C SER A 241 -13.89 -3.83 -21.24
N GLN A 242 -13.94 -2.68 -21.91
CA GLN A 242 -14.12 -2.61 -23.36
C GLN A 242 -12.88 -3.12 -24.13
N VAL A 243 -11.68 -2.81 -23.67
CA VAL A 243 -10.43 -3.34 -24.24
C VAL A 243 -10.39 -4.87 -24.09
N HIS A 244 -10.74 -5.40 -22.92
CA HIS A 244 -10.85 -6.86 -22.72
C HIS A 244 -11.94 -7.47 -23.61
N ARG A 245 -13.11 -6.83 -23.71
CA ARG A 245 -14.20 -7.27 -24.59
C ARG A 245 -13.73 -7.36 -26.05
N ALA A 246 -12.87 -6.44 -26.47
CA ALA A 246 -12.30 -6.43 -27.81
C ALA A 246 -11.34 -7.59 -28.06
N VAL A 247 -10.60 -8.03 -27.03
CA VAL A 247 -9.74 -9.21 -27.13
C VAL A 247 -10.54 -10.50 -27.33
N ILE A 248 -11.68 -10.64 -26.66
CA ILE A 248 -12.47 -11.89 -26.66
C ILE A 248 -13.56 -11.96 -27.75
N SER A 249 -13.91 -10.83 -28.38
CA SER A 249 -15.01 -10.77 -29.36
C SER A 249 -14.72 -11.57 -30.63
N HIS A 250 -15.77 -12.08 -31.30
CA HIS A 250 -15.61 -12.70 -32.62
C HIS A 250 -15.25 -11.68 -33.74
N PRO A 251 -15.94 -10.53 -33.85
CA PRO A 251 -15.50 -9.49 -34.77
C PRO A 251 -14.24 -8.78 -34.23
N PRO A 252 -13.26 -8.44 -35.10
CA PRO A 252 -12.13 -7.61 -34.69
C PRO A 252 -12.61 -6.22 -34.26
N PRO A 253 -11.84 -5.52 -33.40
CA PRO A 253 -12.16 -4.15 -33.03
C PRO A 253 -12.15 -3.20 -34.24
N PRO A 254 -12.91 -2.09 -34.21
CA PRO A 254 -12.99 -1.15 -35.32
C PRO A 254 -11.64 -0.52 -35.70
N LEU A 255 -10.77 -0.31 -34.71
CA LEU A 255 -9.40 0.16 -34.86
C LEU A 255 -8.44 -0.75 -34.09
N PRO A 256 -7.13 -0.74 -34.40
CA PRO A 256 -6.11 -1.40 -33.58
C PRO A 256 -6.18 -0.94 -32.12
N LEU A 257 -5.89 -1.83 -31.17
CA LEU A 257 -5.94 -1.49 -29.73
C LEU A 257 -4.96 -0.35 -29.38
N GLU A 258 -3.83 -0.26 -30.10
CA GLU A 258 -2.88 0.84 -30.00
C GLU A 258 -3.54 2.21 -30.21
N SER A 259 -4.52 2.32 -31.11
CA SER A 259 -5.23 3.57 -31.39
C SER A 259 -6.01 4.07 -30.17
N TYR A 260 -6.68 3.16 -29.46
CA TYR A 260 -7.44 3.49 -28.24
C TYR A 260 -6.50 3.77 -27.06
N ILE A 261 -5.42 3.00 -26.92
CA ILE A 261 -4.42 3.18 -25.86
C ILE A 261 -3.64 4.49 -26.05
N TYR A 262 -3.26 4.82 -27.28
CA TYR A 262 -2.64 6.10 -27.61
C TYR A 262 -3.58 7.26 -27.29
N ASN A 263 -4.86 7.15 -27.67
CA ASN A 263 -5.84 8.19 -27.41
C ASN A 263 -5.97 8.50 -25.91
N ILE A 264 -6.19 7.49 -25.06
CA ILE A 264 -6.33 7.70 -23.61
C ILE A 264 -5.05 8.23 -22.94
N LEU A 265 -3.87 7.86 -23.46
CA LEU A 265 -2.58 8.33 -22.94
C LEU A 265 -2.23 9.76 -23.36
N TYR A 266 -2.54 10.17 -24.59
CA TYR A 266 -1.98 11.38 -25.18
C TYR A 266 -3.00 12.43 -25.61
N GLU A 267 -4.24 12.04 -25.87
CA GLU A 267 -5.25 12.89 -26.53
C GLU A 267 -6.50 13.12 -25.69
N VAL A 268 -6.72 12.30 -24.66
CA VAL A 268 -7.77 12.52 -23.67
C VAL A 268 -7.23 13.43 -22.56
N PRO A 269 -7.72 14.68 -22.43
CA PRO A 269 -7.32 15.57 -21.35
C PRO A 269 -8.05 15.22 -20.05
N LEU A 270 -7.58 15.74 -18.90
CA LEU A 270 -8.43 15.77 -17.71
C LEU A 270 -9.62 16.72 -17.90
N PRO A 271 -10.83 16.39 -17.39
CA PRO A 271 -11.93 17.34 -17.35
C PRO A 271 -11.53 18.56 -16.50
N PRO A 272 -11.77 19.80 -16.98
CA PRO A 272 -11.60 20.98 -16.14
C PRO A 272 -12.55 20.96 -14.93
N PRO A 273 -12.23 21.64 -13.81
CA PRO A 273 -13.12 21.72 -12.67
C PRO A 273 -14.53 22.21 -13.05
N GLY A 274 -15.56 21.49 -12.57
CA GLY A 274 -16.97 21.78 -12.84
C GLY A 274 -17.50 21.28 -14.18
N ARG A 275 -16.68 20.58 -14.98
CA ARG A 275 -17.00 20.16 -16.35
C ARG A 275 -17.10 18.64 -16.48
N SER A 276 -17.81 18.20 -17.51
CA SER A 276 -17.86 16.81 -17.96
C SER A 276 -17.01 16.58 -19.22
N LEU A 277 -16.48 15.36 -19.34
CA LEU A 277 -15.70 14.90 -20.48
C LEU A 277 -16.33 13.62 -21.04
N LYS A 278 -16.46 13.56 -22.36
CA LYS A 278 -16.75 12.35 -23.11
C LYS A 278 -15.54 11.97 -23.93
N PHE A 279 -15.09 10.73 -23.83
CA PHE A 279 -14.10 10.16 -24.73
C PHE A 279 -14.59 8.81 -25.26
N HIS A 280 -13.92 8.26 -26.28
CA HIS A 280 -14.37 7.03 -26.93
C HIS A 280 -13.59 5.84 -26.37
N GLY A 281 -14.32 4.87 -25.81
CA GLY A 281 -13.79 3.52 -25.61
C GLY A 281 -13.73 2.76 -26.94
N VAL A 282 -13.52 1.44 -26.87
CA VAL A 282 -13.47 0.60 -28.09
C VAL A 282 -14.81 0.56 -28.82
N TYR A 283 -15.90 0.50 -28.07
CA TYR A 283 -17.23 0.26 -28.61
C TYR A 283 -18.27 1.27 -28.17
N GLU A 284 -18.14 1.79 -26.96
CA GLU A 284 -19.08 2.75 -26.38
C GLU A 284 -18.30 3.91 -25.77
N PRO A 285 -18.86 5.13 -25.81
CA PRO A 285 -18.23 6.28 -25.19
C PRO A 285 -18.14 6.11 -23.67
N VAL A 286 -17.11 6.70 -23.09
CA VAL A 286 -16.90 6.77 -21.65
C VAL A 286 -17.10 8.21 -21.19
N LEU A 287 -17.86 8.37 -20.12
CA LEU A 287 -18.16 9.67 -19.52
C LEU A 287 -17.45 9.80 -18.17
N CYS A 288 -16.92 10.97 -17.88
CA CYS A 288 -16.47 11.32 -16.54
C CYS A 288 -16.74 12.80 -16.27
N GLN A 289 -16.78 13.16 -14.99
CA GLN A 289 -17.06 14.52 -14.55
C GLN A 289 -16.14 14.92 -13.40
N ARG A 290 -15.75 16.20 -13.38
CA ARG A 290 -14.98 16.77 -12.29
C ARG A 290 -15.84 17.79 -11.53
N PRO A 291 -15.98 17.68 -10.20
CA PRO A 291 -16.66 18.69 -9.40
C PRO A 291 -16.07 20.10 -9.58
N GLY A 292 -16.90 21.13 -9.42
CA GLY A 292 -16.48 22.53 -9.43
C GLY A 292 -15.68 22.91 -8.18
N VAL A 293 -15.05 24.09 -8.23
CA VAL A 293 -14.23 24.61 -7.13
C VAL A 293 -15.01 24.96 -5.86
N GLY A 294 -16.34 25.05 -5.95
CA GLY A 294 -17.25 25.29 -4.81
C GLY A 294 -18.00 24.04 -4.35
N GLU A 295 -17.67 22.87 -4.90
CA GLU A 295 -18.35 21.60 -4.62
C GLU A 295 -17.43 20.66 -3.83
N LEU A 296 -18.01 19.58 -3.29
CA LEU A 296 -17.23 18.54 -2.63
C LEU A 296 -16.21 17.92 -3.60
N PRO A 297 -15.04 17.47 -3.10
CA PRO A 297 -13.99 16.84 -3.92
C PRO A 297 -14.49 15.68 -4.77
N LEU A 298 -13.77 15.33 -5.83
CA LEU A 298 -14.06 14.14 -6.64
C LEU A 298 -14.12 12.89 -5.76
N ALA A 299 -15.23 12.13 -5.86
CA ALA A 299 -15.40 10.84 -5.22
C ALA A 299 -16.14 9.91 -6.17
N ASP A 300 -15.39 9.04 -6.84
CA ASP A 300 -15.91 8.12 -7.86
C ASP A 300 -16.08 6.70 -7.34
N PHE A 301 -15.56 6.36 -6.15
CA PHE A 301 -15.80 5.06 -5.53
C PHE A 301 -17.26 4.95 -5.04
N PRO A 302 -17.94 3.82 -5.24
CA PRO A 302 -19.36 3.66 -4.92
C PRO A 302 -19.60 3.56 -3.41
N LEU A 303 -20.04 4.66 -2.78
CA LEU A 303 -20.43 4.63 -1.36
C LEU A 303 -21.63 3.70 -1.14
N SER A 304 -22.50 3.52 -2.14
CA SER A 304 -23.58 2.52 -2.11
C SER A 304 -23.06 1.14 -1.73
N GLU A 305 -21.96 0.70 -2.33
CA GLU A 305 -21.33 -0.59 -2.06
C GLU A 305 -20.71 -0.62 -0.65
N ALA A 306 -20.01 0.43 -0.22
CA ALA A 306 -19.48 0.51 1.15
C ALA A 306 -20.58 0.40 2.23
N PHE A 307 -21.70 1.09 2.04
CA PHE A 307 -22.85 1.02 2.96
C PHE A 307 -23.57 -0.33 2.90
N GLN A 308 -23.65 -0.99 1.74
CA GLN A 308 -24.19 -2.36 1.63
C GLN A 308 -23.29 -3.39 2.33
N LEU A 309 -21.97 -3.22 2.21
CA LEU A 309 -20.96 -4.11 2.79
C LEU A 309 -20.82 -3.98 4.30
N LEU A 310 -21.14 -2.84 4.90
CA LEU A 310 -20.90 -2.63 6.33
C LEU A 310 -22.16 -2.26 7.12
N GLY A 311 -23.20 -1.76 6.45
CA GLY A 311 -24.32 -1.12 7.11
C GLY A 311 -23.97 0.28 7.62
N VAL A 312 -24.99 1.08 7.93
CA VAL A 312 -24.82 2.47 8.37
C VAL A 312 -24.10 2.55 9.72
N GLU A 313 -24.46 1.66 10.65
CA GLU A 313 -23.94 1.64 12.01
C GLU A 313 -22.41 1.46 12.03
N ASN A 314 -21.93 0.39 11.40
CA ASN A 314 -20.50 0.07 11.36
C ASN A 314 -19.73 1.15 10.59
N LEU A 315 -20.28 1.67 9.48
CA LEU A 315 -19.60 2.71 8.72
C LEU A 315 -19.43 4.00 9.53
N VAL A 316 -20.43 4.40 10.33
CA VAL A 316 -20.33 5.54 11.26
C VAL A 316 -19.29 5.26 12.36
N GLN A 317 -19.20 4.03 12.85
CA GLN A 317 -18.17 3.64 13.83
C GLN A 317 -16.75 3.72 13.25
N ILE A 318 -16.51 3.14 12.07
CA ILE A 318 -15.18 3.21 11.42
C ILE A 318 -14.83 4.66 11.10
N PHE A 319 -15.78 5.44 10.60
CA PHE A 319 -15.61 6.87 10.38
C PHE A 319 -15.18 7.60 11.66
N THR A 320 -15.78 7.27 12.80
CA THR A 320 -15.39 7.84 14.09
C THR A 320 -13.98 7.41 14.50
N CYS A 321 -13.61 6.14 14.34
CA CYS A 321 -12.24 5.67 14.60
C CYS A 321 -11.21 6.41 13.73
N VAL A 322 -11.54 6.65 12.46
CA VAL A 322 -10.69 7.41 11.54
C VAL A 322 -10.56 8.86 12.00
N LEU A 323 -11.66 9.52 12.41
CA LEU A 323 -11.59 10.87 12.96
C LEU A 323 -10.70 10.98 14.19
N LEU A 324 -10.67 9.94 15.02
CA LEU A 324 -9.85 9.87 16.23
C LEU A 324 -8.41 9.42 15.97
N GLU A 325 -8.03 9.22 14.70
CA GLU A 325 -6.71 8.74 14.30
C GLU A 325 -6.31 7.42 14.99
N MET A 326 -7.25 6.47 15.01
CA MET A 326 -6.98 5.10 15.48
C MET A 326 -6.29 4.27 14.38
N GLN A 327 -5.76 3.10 14.73
CA GLN A 327 -5.25 2.14 13.75
C GLN A 327 -6.44 1.40 13.14
N ILE A 328 -6.61 1.48 11.83
CA ILE A 328 -7.72 0.87 11.09
C ILE A 328 -7.16 -0.25 10.22
N LEU A 329 -7.62 -1.48 10.46
CA LEU A 329 -7.24 -2.64 9.67
C LEU A 329 -8.47 -3.22 8.98
N LEU A 330 -8.55 -3.02 7.67
CA LEU A 330 -9.58 -3.59 6.82
C LEU A 330 -9.20 -5.00 6.39
N TYR A 331 -10.17 -5.90 6.34
CA TYR A 331 -9.97 -7.30 5.95
C TYR A 331 -11.05 -7.75 4.97
N SER A 332 -10.65 -8.31 3.83
CA SER A 332 -11.56 -8.87 2.82
C SER A 332 -10.84 -9.87 1.89
N GLN A 333 -11.58 -10.77 1.26
CA GLN A 333 -11.11 -11.63 0.18
C GLN A 333 -10.98 -10.87 -1.16
N ASP A 334 -11.64 -9.72 -1.29
CA ASP A 334 -11.67 -8.90 -2.51
C ASP A 334 -10.92 -7.58 -2.33
N TYR A 335 -9.88 -7.38 -3.15
CA TYR A 335 -9.09 -6.14 -3.15
C TYR A 335 -9.93 -4.90 -3.46
N GLN A 336 -10.95 -5.02 -4.31
CA GLN A 336 -11.79 -3.89 -4.65
C GLN A 336 -12.65 -3.45 -3.46
N ARG A 337 -13.12 -4.38 -2.62
CA ARG A 337 -13.87 -4.04 -1.41
C ARG A 337 -13.03 -3.27 -0.41
N LEU A 338 -11.75 -3.65 -0.25
CA LEU A 338 -10.79 -2.90 0.57
C LEU A 338 -10.69 -1.44 0.10
N MET A 339 -10.52 -1.23 -1.21
CA MET A 339 -10.45 0.11 -1.80
C MET A 339 -11.75 0.89 -1.70
N VAL A 340 -12.90 0.26 -1.96
CA VAL A 340 -14.23 0.88 -1.88
C VAL A 340 -14.50 1.39 -0.47
N VAL A 341 -14.20 0.59 0.56
CA VAL A 341 -14.36 1.00 1.96
C VAL A 341 -13.34 2.09 2.33
N ALA A 342 -12.06 1.90 1.99
CA ALA A 342 -10.99 2.85 2.33
C ALA A 342 -11.17 4.23 1.67
N GLU A 343 -11.36 4.28 0.35
CA GLU A 343 -11.59 5.53 -0.38
C GLU A 343 -12.98 6.09 -0.05
N GLY A 344 -13.98 5.22 0.15
CA GLY A 344 -15.31 5.63 0.61
C GLY A 344 -15.23 6.44 1.91
N ILE A 345 -14.62 5.87 2.96
CA ILE A 345 -14.51 6.53 4.27
C ILE A 345 -13.69 7.82 4.20
N THR A 346 -12.57 7.83 3.46
CA THR A 346 -11.74 9.05 3.34
C THR A 346 -12.48 10.19 2.63
N THR A 347 -13.39 9.89 1.69
CA THR A 347 -14.20 10.93 1.02
C THR A 347 -15.27 11.56 1.92
N LEU A 348 -15.58 10.94 3.06
CA LEU A 348 -16.52 11.42 4.08
C LEU A 348 -15.87 12.35 5.12
N LEU A 349 -14.53 12.43 5.16
CA LEU A 349 -13.79 13.22 6.14
C LEU A 349 -13.85 14.73 5.90
N PHE A 350 -14.35 15.19 4.74
CA PHE A 350 -14.41 16.61 4.38
C PHE A 350 -14.96 17.47 5.54
N PRO A 351 -14.25 18.54 5.97
CA PRO A 351 -13.11 19.20 5.31
C PRO A 351 -11.73 18.63 5.67
N PHE A 352 -11.66 17.63 6.53
CA PHE A 352 -10.42 17.03 6.99
C PHE A 352 -9.85 16.03 5.97
N GLN A 353 -8.55 15.76 6.10
CA GLN A 353 -7.83 14.79 5.28
C GLN A 353 -7.00 13.91 6.19
N TRP A 354 -7.00 12.60 5.94
CA TRP A 354 -6.14 11.65 6.65
C TRP A 354 -4.67 12.02 6.52
N GLN A 355 -3.94 12.11 7.64
CA GLN A 355 -2.56 12.61 7.70
C GLN A 355 -1.50 11.51 7.92
N HIS A 356 -1.91 10.27 8.16
CA HIS A 356 -1.00 9.18 8.53
C HIS A 356 -0.88 8.13 7.43
N VAL A 357 -0.25 6.99 7.75
CA VAL A 357 0.00 5.89 6.81
C VAL A 357 -1.32 5.42 6.19
N TYR A 358 -1.36 5.33 4.86
CA TYR A 358 -2.55 4.98 4.08
C TYR A 358 -2.17 3.94 3.02
N VAL A 359 -2.48 2.67 3.31
CA VAL A 359 -2.13 1.52 2.44
C VAL A 359 -3.33 0.58 2.34
N PRO A 360 -4.38 0.94 1.58
CA PRO A 360 -5.62 0.14 1.51
C PRO A 360 -5.44 -1.29 0.99
N ILE A 361 -4.36 -1.56 0.26
CA ILE A 361 -3.94 -2.90 -0.12
C ILE A 361 -2.50 -3.05 0.37
N LEU A 362 -2.31 -3.73 1.49
CA LEU A 362 -1.02 -4.00 2.09
C LEU A 362 -0.41 -5.27 1.46
N PRO A 363 0.72 -5.17 0.77
CA PRO A 363 1.44 -6.33 0.27
C PRO A 363 1.97 -7.22 1.40
N ALA A 364 2.13 -8.51 1.12
CA ALA A 364 2.62 -9.49 2.09
C ALA A 364 3.99 -9.15 2.70
N SER A 365 4.90 -8.57 1.91
CA SER A 365 6.22 -8.12 2.38
C SER A 365 6.14 -7.06 3.48
N LEU A 366 5.01 -6.34 3.59
CA LEU A 366 4.82 -5.18 4.45
C LEU A 366 3.97 -5.49 5.68
N LEU A 367 3.69 -6.77 5.96
CA LEU A 367 2.91 -7.19 7.12
C LEU A 367 3.53 -6.76 8.46
N HIS A 368 4.85 -6.60 8.53
CA HIS A 368 5.56 -6.14 9.73
C HIS A 368 5.18 -4.69 10.11
N PHE A 369 4.61 -3.89 9.21
CA PHE A 369 4.13 -2.55 9.54
C PHE A 369 2.84 -2.54 10.37
N LEU A 370 2.16 -3.68 10.54
CA LEU A 370 0.99 -3.78 11.41
C LEU A 370 1.34 -3.53 12.88
N ASP A 371 2.59 -3.81 13.28
CA ASP A 371 3.11 -3.63 14.65
C ASP A 371 3.52 -2.17 14.94
N ALA A 372 3.31 -1.26 13.97
CA ALA A 372 3.67 0.14 14.13
C ALA A 372 2.67 0.86 15.05
N PRO A 373 3.11 1.51 16.15
CA PRO A 373 2.22 2.17 17.12
C PRO A 373 1.70 3.54 16.64
N VAL A 374 1.71 3.78 15.34
CA VAL A 374 1.21 5.02 14.72
C VAL A 374 -0.16 4.77 14.12
N PRO A 375 -1.02 5.80 14.01
CA PRO A 375 -2.26 5.65 13.28
C PRO A 375 -1.99 5.21 11.85
N TYR A 376 -2.78 4.27 11.35
CA TYR A 376 -2.72 3.82 9.97
C TYR A 376 -4.11 3.43 9.49
N LEU A 377 -4.31 3.45 8.18
CA LEU A 377 -5.44 2.78 7.55
C LEU A 377 -4.85 1.82 6.51
N MET A 378 -4.89 0.54 6.84
CA MET A 378 -4.32 -0.54 6.04
C MET A 378 -5.39 -1.57 5.69
N GLY A 379 -5.22 -2.27 4.57
CA GLY A 379 -6.10 -3.37 4.19
C GLY A 379 -5.34 -4.66 3.92
N LEU A 380 -5.79 -5.73 4.56
CA LEU A 380 -5.29 -7.08 4.37
C LEU A 380 -6.26 -7.88 3.53
N GLN A 381 -5.70 -8.61 2.57
CA GLN A 381 -6.49 -9.56 1.82
C GLN A 381 -6.36 -10.97 2.38
N SER A 382 -7.50 -11.63 2.57
CA SER A 382 -7.56 -13.04 2.97
C SER A 382 -7.23 -14.00 1.82
N LYS A 383 -6.66 -15.16 2.17
CA LYS A 383 -6.61 -16.35 1.30
C LYS A 383 -7.94 -17.11 1.40
N GLU A 384 -8.40 -17.65 0.28
CA GLU A 384 -9.64 -18.41 0.20
C GLU A 384 -9.58 -19.63 1.15
N GLY A 385 -10.50 -19.70 2.12
CA GLY A 385 -10.52 -20.75 3.15
C GLY A 385 -9.66 -20.53 4.39
N THR A 386 -9.03 -19.35 4.55
CA THR A 386 -8.32 -19.01 5.80
C THR A 386 -9.30 -18.61 6.89
N ASP A 387 -9.31 -19.38 7.98
CA ASP A 387 -10.09 -19.08 9.19
C ASP A 387 -9.50 -17.87 9.93
N ARG A 388 -10.37 -16.94 10.36
CA ARG A 388 -10.03 -15.74 11.15
C ARG A 388 -9.23 -16.10 12.40
N SER A 389 -9.45 -17.29 12.97
CA SER A 389 -8.71 -17.80 14.14
C SER A 389 -7.19 -17.93 13.93
N LYS A 390 -6.72 -17.88 12.67
CA LYS A 390 -5.29 -17.97 12.31
C LYS A 390 -4.60 -16.61 12.22
N LEU A 391 -5.35 -15.51 12.21
CA LEU A 391 -4.80 -14.15 12.27
C LEU A 391 -4.62 -13.75 13.73
N GLU A 392 -3.40 -13.90 14.24
CA GLU A 392 -3.03 -13.32 15.53
C GLU A 392 -2.83 -11.82 15.36
N LEU A 393 -3.88 -11.02 15.53
CA LEU A 393 -3.73 -9.57 15.50
C LEU A 393 -2.99 -9.10 16.76
N PRO A 394 -2.14 -8.05 16.68
CA PRO A 394 -1.62 -7.39 17.85
C PRO A 394 -2.80 -7.01 18.77
N GLN A 395 -2.76 -7.43 20.04
CA GLN A 395 -3.77 -7.04 21.05
C GLN A 395 -3.52 -5.57 21.46
N GLU A 396 -3.64 -4.65 20.51
CA GLU A 396 -3.43 -3.24 20.71
C GLU A 396 -4.74 -2.56 21.10
N ALA A 397 -4.73 -1.82 22.20
CA ALA A 397 -5.91 -1.11 22.73
C ALA A 397 -6.52 -0.10 21.74
N ASN A 398 -5.81 0.29 20.68
CA ASN A 398 -6.20 1.32 19.70
C ASN A 398 -6.52 0.78 18.30
N LEU A 399 -6.57 -0.54 18.10
CA LEU A 399 -6.85 -1.18 16.81
C LEU A 399 -8.35 -1.33 16.57
N CYS A 400 -8.83 -0.75 15.47
CA CYS A 400 -10.14 -1.00 14.89
C CYS A 400 -10.00 -2.02 13.75
N PHE A 401 -10.39 -3.27 14.02
CA PHE A 401 -10.39 -4.33 13.01
C PHE A 401 -11.76 -4.42 12.31
N VAL A 402 -11.75 -4.48 10.98
CA VAL A 402 -12.96 -4.48 10.15
C VAL A 402 -12.92 -5.67 9.18
N ASP A 403 -13.69 -6.71 9.48
CA ASP A 403 -13.96 -7.80 8.57
C ASP A 403 -15.14 -7.43 7.66
N ILE A 404 -14.81 -6.98 6.45
CA ILE A 404 -15.78 -6.48 5.47
C ILE A 404 -16.68 -7.62 4.96
N ASP A 405 -16.14 -8.83 4.82
CA ASP A 405 -16.89 -9.95 4.24
C ASP A 405 -17.90 -10.54 5.23
N ASN A 406 -17.59 -10.48 6.53
CA ASN A 406 -18.46 -10.99 7.59
C ASN A 406 -19.26 -9.89 8.31
N HIS A 407 -19.24 -8.65 7.81
CA HIS A 407 -19.94 -7.50 8.43
C HIS A 407 -19.58 -7.27 9.91
N CYS A 408 -18.33 -7.56 10.29
CA CYS A 408 -17.89 -7.57 11.69
C CYS A 408 -16.86 -6.48 11.96
N ILE A 409 -17.06 -5.73 13.03
CA ILE A 409 -16.13 -4.70 13.51
C ILE A 409 -15.75 -4.97 14.96
N GLU A 410 -14.47 -4.89 15.25
CA GLU A 410 -13.93 -4.89 16.60
C GLU A 410 -13.42 -3.47 16.90
N LEU A 411 -14.01 -2.85 17.91
CA LEU A 411 -13.70 -1.48 18.28
C LEU A 411 -12.64 -1.42 19.40
N PRO A 412 -11.80 -0.38 19.41
CA PRO A 412 -10.90 -0.05 20.52
C PRO A 412 -11.59 0.08 21.88
N GLU A 413 -10.82 -0.13 22.95
CA GLU A 413 -11.27 0.13 24.33
C GLU A 413 -11.52 1.64 24.52
N GLU A 414 -12.49 2.02 25.37
CA GLU A 414 -12.85 3.43 25.66
C GLU A 414 -13.28 4.28 24.44
N PHE A 415 -13.84 3.67 23.39
CA PHE A 415 -14.31 4.34 22.18
C PHE A 415 -15.43 5.39 22.43
N PRO A 416 -15.20 6.70 22.18
CA PRO A 416 -16.23 7.71 22.35
C PRO A 416 -17.22 7.70 21.18
N GLN A 417 -18.51 7.93 21.47
CA GLN A 417 -19.55 7.95 20.45
C GLN A 417 -19.56 9.28 19.66
N PHE A 418 -19.89 9.19 18.38
CA PHE A 418 -20.08 10.37 17.54
C PHE A 418 -21.27 11.23 18.00
N PRO A 419 -21.15 12.57 17.99
CA PRO A 419 -22.23 13.50 18.34
C PRO A 419 -23.57 13.26 17.61
N ASN A 420 -24.65 13.02 18.38
CA ASN A 420 -25.99 12.66 17.88
C ASN A 420 -25.97 11.46 16.91
N LYS A 421 -25.24 10.40 17.28
CA LYS A 421 -25.11 9.19 16.48
C LYS A 421 -26.45 8.65 15.99
N THR A 422 -27.46 8.56 16.85
CA THR A 422 -28.79 8.00 16.53
C THR A 422 -29.51 8.74 15.40
N GLU A 423 -29.62 10.06 15.50
CA GLU A 423 -30.27 10.90 14.49
C GLU A 423 -29.44 10.95 13.21
N PHE A 424 -28.11 10.87 13.33
CA PHE A 424 -27.21 10.79 12.19
C PHE A 424 -27.40 9.52 11.38
N ILE A 425 -27.47 8.37 12.03
CA ILE A 425 -27.78 7.08 11.39
C ILE A 425 -29.16 7.13 10.75
N GLN A 426 -30.16 7.73 11.42
CA GLN A 426 -31.50 7.85 10.87
C GLN A 426 -31.51 8.67 9.57
N GLU A 427 -30.85 9.82 9.52
CA GLU A 427 -30.78 10.63 8.29
C GLU A 427 -30.06 9.88 7.15
N LEU A 428 -28.94 9.21 7.44
CA LEU A 428 -28.24 8.39 6.44
C LEU A 428 -29.11 7.24 5.94
N SER A 429 -29.85 6.59 6.84
CA SER A 429 -30.78 5.51 6.50
C SER A 429 -31.93 6.00 5.60
N GLU A 430 -32.49 7.18 5.87
CA GLU A 430 -33.50 7.81 5.03
C GLU A 430 -32.98 8.09 3.62
N VAL A 431 -31.74 8.57 3.50
CA VAL A 431 -31.09 8.77 2.19
C VAL A 431 -30.94 7.43 1.46
N LEU A 432 -30.38 6.40 2.09
CA LEU A 432 -30.21 5.07 1.47
C LEU A 432 -31.54 4.45 1.00
N LEU A 433 -32.57 4.53 1.84
CA LEU A 433 -33.91 4.02 1.52
C LEU A 433 -34.52 4.75 0.31
N SER A 434 -34.25 6.04 0.13
CA SER A 434 -34.71 6.79 -1.05
C SER A 434 -34.10 6.31 -2.37
N PHE A 435 -32.99 5.56 -2.32
CA PHE A 435 -32.35 4.90 -3.45
C PHE A 435 -32.61 3.38 -3.50
N GLY A 436 -33.45 2.85 -2.60
CA GLY A 436 -33.80 1.43 -2.54
C GLY A 436 -32.74 0.54 -1.88
N LEU A 437 -31.85 1.10 -1.07
CA LEU A 437 -30.81 0.35 -0.35
C LEU A 437 -31.19 0.11 1.12
N SER A 438 -30.83 -1.07 1.64
CA SER A 438 -31.07 -1.43 3.05
C SER A 438 -30.04 -0.76 3.98
N PRO A 439 -30.47 -0.16 5.12
CA PRO A 439 -29.55 0.45 6.09
C PRO A 439 -28.73 -0.55 6.94
N GLU A 440 -29.23 -1.76 7.14
CA GLU A 440 -28.66 -2.72 8.11
C GLU A 440 -27.39 -3.42 7.60
N GLY A 441 -27.10 -3.33 6.30
CA GLY A 441 -26.01 -4.10 5.68
C GLY A 441 -26.35 -5.60 5.69
N GLY A 442 -26.28 -6.26 4.54
CA GLY A 442 -26.56 -7.69 4.49
C GLY A 442 -27.06 -8.19 3.14
N ASN A 443 -26.55 -9.38 2.80
CA ASN A 443 -26.85 -10.13 1.59
C ASN A 443 -28.36 -10.29 1.37
N THR A 444 -28.92 -9.56 0.40
CA THR A 444 -29.82 -10.26 -0.52
C THR A 444 -28.94 -11.22 -1.32
N SER A 445 -28.82 -12.45 -0.84
CA SER A 445 -28.70 -13.62 -1.72
C SER A 445 -30.00 -13.78 -2.52
N SER A 446 -30.36 -12.74 -3.23
CA SER A 446 -30.93 -12.90 -4.55
C SER A 446 -29.71 -12.71 -5.43
N GLU A 447 -29.19 -13.79 -6.02
CA GLU A 447 -28.86 -13.63 -7.42
C GLU A 447 -30.03 -12.81 -8.01
N PRO A 448 -29.84 -11.63 -8.64
CA PRO A 448 -30.75 -11.37 -9.72
C PRO A 448 -30.56 -12.62 -10.56
N ALA A 449 -31.58 -13.47 -10.65
CA ALA A 449 -31.49 -14.64 -11.49
C ALA A 449 -31.00 -14.09 -12.82
N VAL A 450 -29.71 -14.33 -13.10
CA VAL A 450 -29.18 -14.34 -14.44
C VAL A 450 -29.82 -15.60 -14.95
N SER A 451 -31.12 -15.47 -15.25
CA SER A 451 -31.82 -16.38 -16.11
C SER A 451 -30.91 -16.41 -17.33
N LEU A 452 -30.26 -17.55 -17.47
CA LEU A 452 -29.58 -17.97 -18.67
C LEU A 452 -30.57 -17.78 -19.82
N GLN A 453 -30.52 -16.59 -20.42
CA GLN A 453 -31.00 -16.31 -21.77
C GLN A 453 -29.86 -15.65 -22.54
N THR A 454 -28.69 -16.30 -22.47
CA THR A 454 -27.59 -16.15 -23.42
C THR A 454 -27.88 -16.87 -24.75
N SER A 455 -29.13 -17.17 -25.09
CA SER A 455 -29.48 -17.87 -26.34
C SER A 455 -30.57 -17.22 -27.20
N THR A 456 -31.06 -16.02 -26.86
CA THR A 456 -32.06 -15.32 -27.70
C THR A 456 -31.70 -13.88 -28.09
N LEU A 457 -30.65 -13.29 -27.53
CA LEU A 457 -30.15 -11.94 -27.89
C LEU A 457 -29.04 -11.91 -28.96
N GLU A 458 -28.75 -13.04 -29.61
CA GLU A 458 -27.83 -13.09 -30.76
C GLU A 458 -28.53 -12.89 -32.12
N LYS A 459 -29.87 -12.85 -32.15
CA LYS A 459 -30.64 -12.78 -33.40
C LYS A 459 -31.32 -11.44 -33.72
N GLU A 460 -31.38 -10.47 -32.80
CA GLU A 460 -32.07 -9.19 -33.05
C GLU A 460 -31.22 -7.91 -33.01
N LEU A 461 -29.90 -7.99 -32.76
CA LEU A 461 -28.99 -6.83 -32.84
C LEU A 461 -28.20 -6.73 -34.15
N LYS A 462 -28.62 -7.46 -35.19
CA LYS A 462 -27.91 -7.53 -36.49
C LYS A 462 -28.22 -6.42 -37.50
N SER A 463 -28.84 -5.28 -37.14
CA SER A 463 -29.25 -4.34 -38.20
C SER A 463 -29.15 -2.83 -38.00
N THR A 464 -28.60 -2.28 -36.91
CA THR A 464 -28.79 -0.83 -36.70
C THR A 464 -27.66 -0.02 -36.07
N SER A 465 -26.39 -0.43 -36.17
CA SER A 465 -25.27 0.46 -35.82
C SER A 465 -23.94 0.21 -36.54
N LEU A 466 -23.91 -0.61 -37.60
CA LEU A 466 -22.67 -1.13 -38.19
C LEU A 466 -22.28 -0.56 -39.57
N SER A 467 -22.64 0.68 -39.90
CA SER A 467 -22.37 1.21 -41.26
C SER A 467 -21.92 2.67 -41.39
N GLU A 468 -21.47 3.33 -40.32
CA GLU A 468 -21.10 4.77 -40.42
C GLU A 468 -19.64 5.12 -40.04
N LEU A 469 -18.73 4.15 -39.90
CA LEU A 469 -17.31 4.45 -39.62
C LEU A 469 -16.31 3.63 -40.44
N VAL A 470 -16.56 3.47 -41.73
CA VAL A 470 -15.51 3.03 -42.66
C VAL A 470 -15.51 3.97 -43.84
N ASP A 471 -14.63 4.96 -43.82
CA ASP A 471 -13.90 5.44 -45.00
C ASP A 471 -12.85 6.47 -44.54
N ASP A 472 -11.64 6.00 -44.23
CA ASP A 472 -10.46 6.86 -44.25
C ASP A 472 -9.37 6.24 -45.14
N ARG A 473 -9.04 6.97 -46.21
CA ARG A 473 -8.35 6.52 -47.43
C ARG A 473 -6.84 6.35 -47.22
N ARG A 474 -6.40 5.38 -46.41
CA ARG A 474 -4.98 4.94 -46.40
C ARG A 474 -4.73 3.43 -46.50
N ASN A 475 -5.77 2.61 -46.47
CA ASN A 475 -5.62 1.17 -46.63
C ASN A 475 -6.30 0.65 -47.90
N GLY A 476 -5.57 0.70 -49.03
CA GLY A 476 -5.50 -0.38 -50.03
C GLY A 476 -6.75 -1.01 -50.66
N ASN A 477 -7.98 -0.56 -50.43
CA ASN A 477 -9.17 -1.05 -51.13
C ASN A 477 -9.82 0.09 -51.94
N LEU A 478 -9.89 -0.09 -53.26
CA LEU A 478 -10.73 0.72 -54.16
C LEU A 478 -12.20 0.24 -54.03
N GLY A 479 -13.24 1.07 -54.11
CA GLY A 479 -13.28 2.51 -54.37
C GLY A 479 -14.68 3.08 -54.11
N GLY A 480 -14.74 4.40 -53.89
CA GLY A 480 -15.96 5.16 -53.75
C GLY A 480 -15.98 6.35 -54.70
N GLU A 481 -16.60 6.19 -55.88
CA GLU A 481 -17.03 7.31 -56.73
C GLU A 481 -18.49 7.73 -56.46
N ALA A 482 -19.15 7.17 -55.43
CA ALA A 482 -20.57 7.41 -55.18
C ALA A 482 -20.88 8.52 -54.14
N LEU A 483 -19.92 8.86 -53.26
CA LEU A 483 -20.15 9.83 -52.18
C LEU A 483 -19.74 11.27 -52.55
N ASP A 484 -18.68 11.46 -53.33
CA ASP A 484 -18.29 12.78 -53.84
C ASP A 484 -19.37 13.39 -54.76
N VAL A 485 -20.18 12.55 -55.41
CA VAL A 485 -21.33 12.99 -56.23
C VAL A 485 -22.52 13.41 -55.36
N LEU A 486 -22.67 12.87 -54.14
CA LEU A 486 -23.84 13.10 -53.28
C LEU A 486 -23.74 14.42 -52.49
N GLU A 487 -22.52 14.80 -52.10
CA GLU A 487 -22.26 16.07 -51.42
C GLU A 487 -22.26 17.26 -52.40
N LEU A 488 -21.77 17.06 -53.63
CA LEU A 488 -21.86 18.03 -54.74
C LEU A 488 -23.30 18.27 -55.25
N LEU A 489 -24.24 17.39 -54.91
CA LEU A 489 -25.66 17.49 -55.31
C LEU A 489 -26.55 18.08 -54.21
N GLN A 490 -26.08 18.18 -52.96
CA GLN A 490 -26.79 18.87 -51.88
C GLN A 490 -26.68 20.39 -52.05
N GLY A 491 -27.64 20.95 -52.76
CA GLY A 491 -27.76 22.39 -53.01
C GLY A 491 -28.07 22.76 -54.45
N ASN A 492 -28.20 21.79 -55.37
CA ASN A 492 -28.52 22.08 -56.76
C ASN A 492 -30.03 22.26 -56.96
N PRO A 493 -30.53 23.48 -57.27
CA PRO A 493 -31.97 23.77 -57.44
C PRO A 493 -32.61 23.01 -58.62
N THR A 494 -31.79 22.40 -59.48
CA THR A 494 -32.23 21.55 -60.59
C THR A 494 -32.76 20.19 -60.09
N LEU A 495 -32.22 19.66 -58.98
CA LEU A 495 -32.62 18.37 -58.42
C LEU A 495 -33.97 18.46 -57.68
N GLU A 496 -34.23 19.56 -56.96
CA GLU A 496 -35.55 19.85 -56.37
C GLU A 496 -36.63 20.04 -57.43
N ARG A 497 -36.31 20.71 -58.54
CA ARG A 497 -37.21 20.84 -59.70
C ARG A 497 -37.48 19.48 -60.36
N LEU A 498 -36.47 18.61 -60.47
CA LEU A 498 -36.63 17.25 -60.99
C LEU A 498 -37.48 16.37 -60.06
N GLN A 499 -37.34 16.50 -58.73
CA GLN A 499 -38.19 15.82 -57.76
C GLN A 499 -39.65 16.30 -57.79
N ALA A 500 -39.86 17.61 -57.96
CA ALA A 500 -41.19 18.19 -58.13
C ALA A 500 -41.84 17.78 -59.46
N LEU A 501 -41.05 17.65 -60.53
CA LEU A 501 -41.51 17.20 -61.84
C LEU A 501 -41.85 15.69 -61.81
N ALA A 502 -41.03 14.85 -61.19
CA ALA A 502 -41.27 13.41 -61.04
C ALA A 502 -42.54 13.10 -60.22
N LYS A 503 -42.82 13.90 -59.19
CA LYS A 503 -44.09 13.82 -58.44
C LYS A 503 -45.30 14.25 -59.27
N ARG A 504 -45.14 15.21 -60.19
CA ARG A 504 -46.22 15.66 -61.09
C ARG A 504 -46.47 14.71 -62.28
N THR A 505 -45.47 13.96 -62.71
CA THR A 505 -45.57 13.04 -63.87
C THR A 505 -45.79 11.59 -63.48
N GLY A 506 -45.79 11.24 -62.19
CA GLY A 506 -46.14 9.91 -61.69
C GLY A 506 -45.09 8.83 -61.96
N VAL A 507 -43.85 9.20 -62.28
CA VAL A 507 -42.75 8.25 -62.50
C VAL A 507 -42.12 7.86 -61.17
N LYS A 508 -42.25 6.58 -60.79
CA LYS A 508 -41.70 6.03 -59.54
C LYS A 508 -40.20 5.76 -59.67
N VAL A 509 -39.39 6.38 -58.81
CA VAL A 509 -37.96 6.10 -58.67
C VAL A 509 -37.74 5.31 -57.38
N ALA A 510 -37.63 3.98 -57.50
CA ALA A 510 -37.63 3.03 -56.38
C ALA A 510 -36.52 3.25 -55.32
N ARG A 511 -35.44 3.96 -55.66
CA ARG A 511 -34.29 4.18 -54.76
C ARG A 511 -34.49 5.32 -53.75
N LEU A 512 -35.46 6.21 -53.97
CA LEU A 512 -35.77 7.34 -53.08
C LEU A 512 -36.84 7.00 -52.03
N GLU A 513 -37.74 6.06 -52.31
CA GLU A 513 -38.75 5.62 -51.35
C GLU A 513 -38.16 4.73 -50.24
N ALA A 514 -37.12 3.94 -50.53
CA ALA A 514 -36.37 3.18 -49.52
C ALA A 514 -35.69 4.09 -48.47
N LEU A 515 -35.20 5.26 -48.90
CA LEU A 515 -34.60 6.27 -48.01
C LEU A 515 -35.65 7.04 -47.20
N ALA A 516 -36.89 7.16 -47.72
CA ALA A 516 -37.99 7.76 -46.97
C ALA A 516 -38.60 6.79 -45.93
N ALA A 517 -38.62 5.49 -46.21
CA ALA A 517 -39.09 4.46 -45.29
C ALA A 517 -38.15 4.27 -44.08
N GLY A 518 -36.84 4.37 -44.29
CA GLY A 518 -35.84 4.38 -43.20
C GLY A 518 -35.99 5.58 -42.25
N ARG A 519 -36.60 6.67 -42.71
CA ARG A 519 -36.87 7.87 -41.90
C ARG A 519 -38.16 7.79 -41.07
N LYS A 520 -39.11 6.90 -41.45
CA LYS A 520 -40.35 6.68 -40.69
C LYS A 520 -40.19 5.69 -39.53
N ALA A 521 -39.18 4.83 -39.56
CA ALA A 521 -38.80 4.01 -38.41
C ALA A 521 -37.99 4.79 -37.35
N LEU A 522 -37.59 6.03 -37.66
CA LEU A 522 -36.79 6.89 -36.79
C LEU A 522 -37.51 8.20 -36.41
N GLY A 523 -38.82 8.23 -36.53
CA GLY A 523 -39.61 9.44 -36.30
C GLY A 523 -40.95 9.13 -35.68
N GLU A 524 -40.96 8.67 -34.42
CA GLU A 524 -42.05 8.89 -33.44
C GLU A 524 -41.72 8.35 -32.02
N GLU A 525 -40.45 8.37 -31.59
CA GLU A 525 -40.08 8.36 -30.17
C GLU A 525 -39.15 9.55 -29.87
N GLY A 526 -39.62 10.46 -29.01
CA GLY A 526 -38.92 11.70 -28.70
C GLY A 526 -37.73 11.52 -27.75
N VAL A 527 -36.64 12.24 -28.04
CA VAL A 527 -35.62 12.76 -27.09
C VAL A 527 -34.97 11.74 -26.13
N GLY A 528 -33.78 11.24 -26.49
CA GLY A 528 -32.64 11.04 -25.57
C GLY A 528 -32.81 10.10 -24.37
N GLY A 529 -33.00 8.80 -24.59
CA GLY A 529 -32.83 7.79 -23.54
C GLY A 529 -31.35 7.48 -23.25
N ARG A 530 -30.96 7.44 -21.98
CA ARG A 530 -29.63 6.99 -21.52
C ARG A 530 -29.55 5.48 -21.51
N SER A 531 -28.36 4.90 -21.69
CA SER A 531 -28.20 3.46 -21.49
C SER A 531 -28.46 3.09 -20.02
N PRO A 532 -28.96 1.87 -19.72
CA PRO A 532 -29.22 1.44 -18.34
C PRO A 532 -28.00 1.57 -17.41
N ALA A 533 -26.81 1.43 -18.00
CA ALA A 533 -25.55 1.49 -17.28
C ALA A 533 -25.12 2.95 -16.98
N GLU A 534 -25.44 3.91 -17.85
CA GLU A 534 -25.27 5.35 -17.55
C GLU A 534 -26.28 5.86 -16.51
N GLU A 535 -27.49 5.28 -16.47
CA GLU A 535 -28.48 5.58 -15.44
C GLU A 535 -28.05 5.10 -14.06
N GLU A 536 -27.46 3.91 -13.98
CA GLU A 536 -26.87 3.38 -12.75
C GLU A 536 -25.70 4.23 -12.26
N GLU A 537 -24.81 4.65 -13.15
CA GLU A 537 -23.69 5.55 -12.80
C GLU A 537 -24.19 6.91 -12.28
N LEU A 538 -25.20 7.50 -12.92
CA LEU A 538 -25.81 8.73 -12.41
C LEU A 538 -26.44 8.51 -11.04
N ARG A 539 -27.16 7.39 -10.85
CA ARG A 539 -27.80 7.03 -9.59
C ARG A 539 -26.76 6.93 -8.47
N ASN A 540 -25.64 6.23 -8.72
CA ASN A 540 -24.53 6.13 -7.76
C ASN A 540 -23.87 7.48 -7.48
N ALA A 541 -23.63 8.31 -8.50
CA ALA A 541 -23.05 9.64 -8.29
C ALA A 541 -23.96 10.56 -7.45
N LYS A 542 -25.27 10.50 -7.67
CA LYS A 542 -26.27 11.25 -6.87
C LYS A 542 -26.29 10.78 -5.41
N LEU A 543 -26.28 9.46 -5.18
CA LEU A 543 -26.24 8.91 -3.83
C LEU A 543 -24.94 9.28 -3.12
N ASN A 544 -23.79 9.14 -3.80
CA ASN A 544 -22.48 9.52 -3.27
C ASN A 544 -22.46 10.96 -2.76
N VAL A 545 -22.93 11.92 -3.57
CA VAL A 545 -22.91 13.32 -3.13
C VAL A 545 -23.89 13.57 -1.99
N GLN A 546 -25.08 12.97 -2.02
CA GLN A 546 -26.06 13.17 -0.94
C GLN A 546 -25.55 12.64 0.40
N LEU A 547 -24.99 11.42 0.43
CA LEU A 547 -24.39 10.88 1.65
C LEU A 547 -23.29 11.81 2.16
N ARG A 548 -22.36 12.23 1.30
CA ARG A 548 -21.25 13.14 1.70
C ARG A 548 -21.75 14.51 2.18
N GLU A 549 -22.85 15.03 1.63
CA GLU A 549 -23.46 16.27 2.11
C GLU A 549 -24.02 16.14 3.53
N VAL A 550 -24.54 14.97 3.94
CA VAL A 550 -24.99 14.75 5.32
C VAL A 550 -23.79 14.86 6.28
N PHE A 551 -22.67 14.20 5.96
CA PHE A 551 -21.43 14.27 6.77
C PHE A 551 -20.87 15.69 6.83
N ALA A 552 -20.75 16.36 5.68
CA ALA A 552 -20.23 17.72 5.59
C ALA A 552 -21.10 18.74 6.36
N ALA A 553 -22.42 18.60 6.32
CA ALA A 553 -23.34 19.45 7.08
C ALA A 553 -23.16 19.28 8.60
N ARG A 554 -22.88 18.05 9.07
CA ARG A 554 -22.58 17.80 10.50
C ARG A 554 -21.33 18.54 10.95
N PHE A 555 -20.24 18.50 10.18
CA PHE A 555 -19.03 19.25 10.51
C PHE A 555 -19.21 20.77 10.41
N ALA A 556 -19.89 21.26 9.38
CA ALA A 556 -20.17 22.69 9.26
C ALA A 556 -20.97 23.23 10.45
N THR A 557 -21.85 22.40 11.03
CA THR A 557 -22.61 22.73 12.25
C THR A 557 -21.73 22.69 13.50
N MET A 558 -20.96 21.62 13.70
CA MET A 558 -20.09 21.46 14.88
C MET A 558 -18.98 22.51 14.95
N PHE A 559 -18.46 22.93 13.81
CA PHE A 559 -17.35 23.88 13.69
C PHE A 559 -17.80 25.24 13.15
N ALA A 560 -19.08 25.61 13.28
CA ALA A 560 -19.60 26.86 12.69
C ALA A 560 -18.83 28.10 13.15
N ASP A 561 -18.35 28.12 14.40
CA ASP A 561 -17.63 29.26 14.99
C ASP A 561 -16.16 28.95 15.31
N TYR A 562 -15.57 27.92 14.72
CA TYR A 562 -14.19 27.52 15.02
C TYR A 562 -13.16 28.65 14.84
N GLU A 563 -13.40 29.55 13.88
CA GLU A 563 -12.52 30.67 13.56
C GLU A 563 -12.30 31.63 14.73
N SER A 564 -13.27 31.81 15.63
CA SER A 564 -13.11 32.68 16.81
C SER A 564 -12.12 32.12 17.85
N PHE A 565 -11.74 30.86 17.72
CA PHE A 565 -10.82 30.16 18.63
C PHE A 565 -9.43 29.96 18.01
N VAL A 566 -9.21 30.41 16.77
CA VAL A 566 -7.88 30.36 16.15
C VAL A 566 -7.01 31.46 16.75
N ILE A 567 -5.87 31.06 17.34
CA ILE A 567 -4.94 31.99 18.00
C ILE A 567 -3.91 32.46 16.97
N GLN A 568 -3.81 33.77 16.77
CA GLN A 568 -2.85 34.37 15.84
C GLN A 568 -1.93 35.35 16.57
N ASN A 569 -0.66 34.95 16.72
CA ASN A 569 0.34 35.76 17.42
C ASN A 569 1.56 36.11 16.54
N SER A 570 1.64 35.62 15.31
CA SER A 570 2.79 35.82 14.42
C SER A 570 2.56 36.95 13.41
N PRO A 571 3.55 37.83 13.18
CA PRO A 571 3.45 38.93 12.23
C PRO A 571 3.62 38.50 10.78
N ASP A 572 4.38 37.43 10.53
CA ASP A 572 4.71 36.95 9.18
C ASP A 572 4.85 35.42 9.14
N LEU A 573 4.85 34.89 7.91
CA LEU A 573 4.89 33.46 7.62
C LEU A 573 6.16 32.77 8.10
N GLU A 574 7.32 33.41 7.95
CA GLU A 574 8.62 32.82 8.30
C GLU A 574 8.78 32.73 9.83
N SER A 575 8.32 33.76 10.54
CA SER A 575 8.22 33.76 12.01
C SER A 575 7.26 32.68 12.53
N TRP A 576 6.14 32.43 11.83
CA TRP A 576 5.22 31.36 12.21
C TRP A 576 5.83 29.97 11.95
N LEU A 577 6.42 29.74 10.78
CA LEU A 577 7.04 28.45 10.43
C LEU A 577 8.18 28.06 11.39
N THR A 578 8.99 29.04 11.80
CA THR A 578 10.10 28.80 12.75
C THR A 578 9.63 28.48 14.16
N ASN A 579 8.50 29.05 14.61
CA ASN A 579 7.97 28.84 15.95
C ASN A 579 6.82 27.83 16.03
N ARG A 580 6.40 27.24 14.91
CA ARG A 580 5.18 26.43 14.75
C ARG A 580 5.01 25.36 15.84
N GLU A 581 6.07 24.64 16.21
CA GLU A 581 6.01 23.56 17.20
C GLU A 581 5.77 24.06 18.64
N GLN A 582 6.08 25.33 18.93
CA GLN A 582 5.92 25.95 20.25
C GLN A 582 4.62 26.75 20.37
N MET A 583 3.92 27.00 19.27
CA MET A 583 2.71 27.81 19.26
C MET A 583 1.45 26.99 19.58
N HIS A 584 0.60 27.56 20.44
CA HIS A 584 -0.77 27.10 20.60
C HIS A 584 -1.65 27.81 19.57
N ASN A 585 -1.87 27.16 18.42
CA ASN A 585 -2.61 27.74 17.29
C ASN A 585 -4.14 27.79 17.48
N PHE A 586 -4.68 27.13 18.51
CA PHE A 586 -6.12 27.01 18.77
C PHE A 586 -6.44 27.01 20.26
N ASP A 587 -7.41 27.83 20.69
CA ASP A 587 -7.90 27.89 22.07
C ASP A 587 -8.90 26.75 22.35
N LYS A 588 -8.34 25.58 22.66
CA LYS A 588 -9.10 24.36 22.93
C LYS A 588 -10.05 24.50 24.13
N ALA A 589 -9.62 25.21 25.17
CA ALA A 589 -10.38 25.31 26.42
C ALA A 589 -11.64 26.15 26.22
N SER A 590 -11.50 27.32 25.59
CA SER A 590 -12.64 28.16 25.24
C SER A 590 -13.56 27.46 24.24
N PHE A 591 -13.00 26.81 23.21
CA PHE A 591 -13.80 26.06 22.24
C PHE A 591 -14.65 24.99 22.92
N LEU A 592 -14.06 24.11 23.73
CA LEU A 592 -14.78 23.05 24.42
C LEU A 592 -15.82 23.59 25.41
N SER A 593 -15.55 24.72 26.07
CA SER A 593 -16.50 25.34 27.02
C SER A 593 -17.79 25.85 26.36
N ASP A 594 -17.74 26.13 25.06
CA ASP A 594 -18.88 26.61 24.27
C ASP A 594 -19.66 25.47 23.57
N GLN A 595 -19.17 24.22 23.65
CA GLN A 595 -19.80 23.06 23.03
C GLN A 595 -20.85 22.39 23.94
N PRO A 596 -21.86 21.70 23.37
CA PRO A 596 -22.79 20.87 24.15
C PRO A 596 -22.07 19.74 24.90
N GLU A 597 -22.48 19.50 26.16
CA GLU A 597 -21.89 18.46 27.03
C GLU A 597 -21.82 17.06 26.38
N PRO A 598 -22.85 16.57 25.65
CA PRO A 598 -22.78 15.25 25.00
C PRO A 598 -21.71 15.13 23.90
N TYR A 599 -21.18 16.25 23.39
CA TYR A 599 -20.19 16.24 22.32
C TYR A 599 -18.77 16.17 22.87
N LEU A 600 -18.57 16.54 24.14
CA LEU A 600 -17.24 16.70 24.75
C LEU A 600 -16.40 15.42 24.69
N PRO A 601 -16.92 14.20 24.97
CA PRO A 601 -16.10 12.99 24.92
C PRO A 601 -15.48 12.74 23.55
N PHE A 602 -16.18 13.10 22.47
CA PHE A 602 -15.63 13.01 21.12
C PHE A 602 -14.72 14.20 20.79
N LEU A 603 -15.20 15.43 21.01
CA LEU A 603 -14.49 16.64 20.61
C LEU A 603 -13.16 16.83 21.36
N SER A 604 -13.06 16.42 22.62
CA SER A 604 -11.82 16.52 23.40
C SER A 604 -10.69 15.71 22.76
N HIS A 605 -10.99 14.54 22.24
CA HIS A 605 -10.02 13.70 21.53
C HIS A 605 -9.80 14.19 20.11
N PHE A 606 -10.87 14.55 19.39
CA PHE A 606 -10.78 14.97 17.99
C PHE A 606 -9.90 16.22 17.79
N ILE A 607 -10.00 17.24 18.66
CA ILE A 607 -9.17 18.45 18.53
C ILE A 607 -7.69 18.24 18.90
N GLU A 608 -7.30 17.04 19.33
CA GLU A 608 -5.90 16.63 19.55
C GLU A 608 -5.28 15.93 18.35
N THR A 609 -6.09 15.61 17.33
CA THR A 609 -5.66 14.89 16.13
C THR A 609 -4.78 15.73 15.20
N GLN A 610 -3.92 15.07 14.44
CA GLN A 610 -3.13 15.68 13.38
C GLN A 610 -4.01 16.24 12.24
N MET A 611 -5.14 15.59 11.95
CA MET A 611 -6.14 16.06 10.98
C MET A 611 -6.68 17.44 11.38
N PHE A 612 -7.11 17.61 12.63
CA PHE A 612 -7.60 18.91 13.12
C PHE A 612 -6.48 19.95 13.16
N ALA A 613 -5.28 19.59 13.65
CA ALA A 613 -4.13 20.49 13.67
C ALA A 613 -3.79 21.01 12.26
N THR A 614 -3.78 20.13 11.25
CA THR A 614 -3.49 20.50 9.86
C THR A 614 -4.58 21.40 9.28
N PHE A 615 -5.85 21.16 9.62
CA PHE A 615 -6.97 22.03 9.22
C PHE A 615 -6.82 23.46 9.79
N ILE A 616 -6.45 23.59 11.07
CA ILE A 616 -6.19 24.90 11.69
C ILE A 616 -4.95 25.57 11.08
N ASP A 617 -3.88 24.81 10.85
CA ASP A 617 -2.68 25.33 10.20
C ASP A 617 -3.01 25.88 8.81
N ASN A 618 -3.80 25.15 8.00
CA ASN A 618 -4.27 25.64 6.69
C ASN A 618 -5.09 26.93 6.82
N LYS A 619 -5.89 27.08 7.88
CA LYS A 619 -6.64 28.32 8.16
C LYS A 619 -5.71 29.49 8.46
N ILE A 620 -4.68 29.28 9.27
CA ILE A 620 -3.67 30.30 9.58
C ILE A 620 -2.86 30.67 8.33
N MET A 621 -2.39 29.68 7.57
CA MET A 621 -1.63 29.86 6.33
C MET A 621 -2.42 30.64 5.27
N SER A 622 -3.75 30.48 5.23
CA SER A 622 -4.62 31.16 4.26
C SER A 622 -4.66 32.68 4.35
N GLN A 623 -4.01 33.26 5.36
CA GLN A 623 -3.84 34.71 5.50
C GLN A 623 -2.72 35.26 4.61
N TRP A 624 -1.71 34.44 4.32
CA TRP A 624 -0.56 34.81 3.49
C TRP A 624 -0.60 34.12 2.13
N GLU A 625 -1.17 32.92 2.05
CA GLU A 625 -1.27 32.10 0.84
C GLU A 625 -2.71 31.95 0.34
N GLU A 626 -2.89 31.40 -0.86
CA GLU A 626 -4.22 31.10 -1.38
C GLU A 626 -4.92 30.05 -0.48
N LYS A 627 -6.18 30.31 -0.11
CA LYS A 627 -6.99 29.35 0.66
C LYS A 627 -6.95 27.98 0.01
N GLU A 628 -6.56 26.97 0.80
CA GLU A 628 -6.61 25.57 0.41
C GLU A 628 -8.03 25.21 -0.11
N PRO A 629 -8.17 24.43 -1.19
CA PRO A 629 -9.45 24.15 -1.82
C PRO A 629 -10.55 23.60 -0.90
N LEU A 630 -10.25 22.64 0.00
CA LEU A 630 -11.24 22.09 0.93
C LEU A 630 -11.68 23.15 1.94
N LEU A 631 -10.73 23.89 2.50
CA LEU A 631 -10.99 24.97 3.43
C LEU A 631 -11.88 26.05 2.80
N ARG A 632 -11.65 26.40 1.54
CA ARG A 632 -12.47 27.37 0.80
C ARG A 632 -13.92 26.93 0.69
N VAL A 633 -14.16 25.66 0.34
CA VAL A 633 -15.52 25.09 0.25
C VAL A 633 -16.17 25.06 1.63
N PHE A 634 -15.41 24.74 2.67
CA PHE A 634 -15.91 24.65 4.04
C PHE A 634 -16.28 26.01 4.63
N ASP A 635 -15.38 26.99 4.55
CA ASP A 635 -15.64 28.38 4.98
C ASP A 635 -16.86 28.97 4.24
N GLY A 636 -16.94 28.74 2.92
CA GLY A 636 -18.09 29.19 2.13
C GLY A 636 -19.43 28.59 2.57
N ARG A 637 -19.43 27.34 3.06
CA ARG A 637 -20.63 26.70 3.64
C ARG A 637 -21.03 27.33 4.96
N ILE A 638 -20.07 27.59 5.84
CA ILE A 638 -20.32 28.26 7.12
C ILE A 638 -20.88 29.67 6.88
N GLU A 639 -20.28 30.43 5.96
CA GLU A 639 -20.75 31.77 5.61
C GLU A 639 -22.17 31.75 5.03
N LYS A 640 -22.45 30.83 4.10
CA LYS A 640 -23.81 30.62 3.55
C LYS A 640 -24.80 30.30 4.68
N ALA A 641 -24.46 29.40 5.60
CA ALA A 641 -25.33 29.04 6.71
C ALA A 641 -25.60 30.21 7.66
N ARG A 642 -24.59 31.04 7.97
CA ARG A 642 -24.74 32.25 8.79
C ARG A 642 -25.66 33.29 8.15
N LEU A 643 -25.58 33.47 6.83
CA LEU A 643 -26.43 34.42 6.10
C LEU A 643 -27.92 34.03 6.12
N TYR A 644 -28.23 32.74 6.02
CA TYR A 644 -29.62 32.25 6.00
C TYR A 644 -30.23 32.06 7.40
N ASN A 645 -29.41 31.79 8.42
CA ASN A 645 -29.85 31.62 9.81
C ASN A 645 -29.69 32.92 10.62
N VAL A 646 -30.62 33.88 10.43
CA VAL A 646 -30.64 35.19 11.13
C VAL A 646 -30.77 35.08 12.67
N ARG A 647 -31.12 33.89 13.19
CA ARG A 647 -30.93 33.50 14.60
C ARG A 647 -30.13 32.19 14.62
N ALA A 648 -28.82 32.29 14.84
CA ALA A 648 -28.04 31.11 15.19
C ALA A 648 -28.70 30.42 16.40
N PRO A 649 -28.97 29.11 16.36
CA PRO A 649 -29.23 28.35 17.58
C PRO A 649 -28.08 28.62 18.54
N SER A 650 -28.36 28.87 19.82
CA SER A 650 -27.29 28.99 20.82
C SER A 650 -26.39 27.74 20.72
N LEU A 651 -25.07 27.91 20.59
CA LEU A 651 -24.08 26.83 20.45
C LEU A 651 -24.20 25.70 21.50
N ARG A 652 -24.86 25.99 22.64
CA ARG A 652 -25.19 25.03 23.70
C ARG A 652 -26.37 24.09 23.40
N SER A 653 -27.07 24.26 22.30
CA SER A 653 -28.21 23.40 21.95
C SER A 653 -27.71 22.13 21.26
N SER A 654 -28.05 20.96 21.82
CA SER A 654 -27.73 19.64 21.25
C SER A 654 -28.70 19.20 20.14
N VAL A 655 -29.52 20.11 19.60
CA VAL A 655 -30.58 19.80 18.65
C VAL A 655 -29.99 19.43 17.29
N TYR A 656 -30.34 18.24 16.81
CA TYR A 656 -29.94 17.75 15.51
C TYR A 656 -30.64 18.52 14.38
N GLN A 657 -29.86 19.01 13.41
CA GLN A 657 -30.36 19.66 12.20
C GLN A 657 -30.04 18.82 10.95
N LYS A 658 -31.09 18.42 10.21
CA LYS A 658 -30.95 17.65 8.96
C LYS A 658 -30.34 18.50 7.84
N CYS A 659 -29.65 17.83 6.90
CA CYS A 659 -29.05 18.46 5.74
C CYS A 659 -30.11 18.95 4.74
N THR A 660 -29.97 20.19 4.29
CA THR A 660 -30.92 20.84 3.36
C THR A 660 -30.43 20.89 1.92
N PHE A 661 -29.15 20.56 1.66
CA PHE A 661 -28.51 20.71 0.35
C PHE A 661 -28.62 19.47 -0.56
N LEU A 662 -29.21 18.37 -0.08
CA LEU A 662 -29.22 17.06 -0.77
C LEU A 662 -29.77 17.12 -2.21
N LYS A 663 -30.86 17.88 -2.43
CA LYS A 663 -31.47 18.00 -3.76
C LYS A 663 -30.67 18.90 -4.69
N GLU A 664 -30.12 20.00 -4.17
CA GLU A 664 -29.31 20.96 -4.93
C GLU A 664 -28.02 20.29 -5.44
N SER A 665 -27.31 19.55 -4.58
CA SER A 665 -26.08 18.84 -4.94
C SER A 665 -26.30 17.73 -5.98
N ALA A 666 -27.37 16.93 -5.82
CA ALA A 666 -27.73 15.91 -6.80
C ALA A 666 -28.14 16.51 -8.16
N GLN A 667 -28.79 17.67 -8.17
CA GLN A 667 -29.13 18.38 -9.40
C GLN A 667 -27.88 18.93 -10.11
N ALA A 668 -26.88 19.43 -9.38
CA ALA A 668 -25.63 19.90 -9.97
C ALA A 668 -24.90 18.78 -10.75
N ILE A 669 -24.84 17.57 -10.17
CA ILE A 669 -24.30 16.38 -10.85
C ILE A 669 -25.09 16.05 -12.11
N GLU A 670 -26.42 16.04 -12.01
CA GLU A 670 -27.27 15.70 -13.14
C GLU A 670 -27.16 16.71 -14.28
N GLN A 671 -27.12 18.00 -13.97
CA GLN A 671 -26.95 19.07 -14.94
C GLN A 671 -25.60 18.95 -15.67
N ARG A 672 -24.52 18.64 -14.94
CA ARG A 672 -23.19 18.44 -15.54
C ARG A 672 -23.14 17.23 -16.47
N LEU A 673 -23.88 16.15 -16.16
CA LEU A 673 -23.97 14.99 -17.03
C LEU A 673 -24.88 15.23 -18.25
N ARG A 674 -25.93 16.07 -18.12
CA ARG A 674 -26.82 16.43 -19.24
C ARG A 674 -26.13 17.30 -20.30
N LYS A 675 -25.17 18.13 -19.89
CA LYS A 675 -24.41 18.99 -20.79
C LYS A 675 -22.96 18.52 -20.85
N ILE A 676 -22.65 17.70 -21.84
CA ILE A 676 -21.27 17.27 -22.11
C ILE A 676 -20.46 18.48 -22.54
N ASP A 677 -19.58 18.96 -21.66
CA ASP A 677 -18.83 20.18 -21.91
C ASP A 677 -17.73 19.97 -22.94
N HIS A 678 -16.98 18.87 -22.82
CA HIS A 678 -15.82 18.56 -23.66
C HIS A 678 -15.94 17.15 -24.23
N THR A 679 -15.61 17.00 -25.52
CA THR A 679 -15.45 15.69 -26.16
C THR A 679 -14.00 15.57 -26.59
N ALA A 680 -13.31 14.52 -26.14
CA ALA A 680 -11.94 14.25 -26.52
C ALA A 680 -11.84 13.88 -28.01
N ILE A 681 -10.63 14.00 -28.56
CA ILE A 681 -10.33 13.57 -29.92
C ILE A 681 -10.71 12.08 -30.05
N HIS A 682 -11.29 11.69 -31.19
CA HIS A 682 -11.61 10.30 -31.45
C HIS A 682 -10.33 9.48 -31.67
N PRO A 683 -10.29 8.22 -31.21
CA PRO A 683 -9.27 7.27 -31.63
C PRO A 683 -9.19 7.23 -33.17
N HIS A 684 -7.98 7.22 -33.69
CA HIS A 684 -7.71 7.27 -35.11
C HIS A 684 -6.54 6.35 -35.46
N LEU A 685 -6.42 5.98 -36.73
CA LEU A 685 -5.33 5.11 -37.18
C LEU A 685 -3.97 5.78 -36.98
N LEU A 686 -3.08 5.06 -36.33
CA LEU A 686 -1.70 5.47 -36.10
C LEU A 686 -0.79 4.98 -37.24
N ASP A 687 0.38 5.59 -37.39
CA ASP A 687 1.39 5.16 -38.37
C ASP A 687 2.08 3.86 -37.88
N MET A 688 1.40 2.73 -38.08
CA MET A 688 1.81 1.41 -37.59
C MET A 688 2.62 0.65 -38.64
N LYS A 689 3.60 -0.12 -38.18
CA LYS A 689 4.33 -1.04 -39.06
C LYS A 689 3.43 -2.20 -39.50
N ILE A 690 3.47 -2.52 -40.80
CA ILE A 690 2.66 -3.58 -41.42
C ILE A 690 3.00 -4.94 -40.80
N GLY A 691 1.98 -5.65 -40.29
CA GLY A 691 2.08 -7.04 -39.86
C GLY A 691 2.36 -7.28 -38.37
N GLN A 692 2.61 -6.24 -37.56
CA GLN A 692 2.71 -6.32 -36.10
C GLN A 692 1.41 -5.83 -35.42
N GLY A 693 1.04 -6.42 -34.27
CA GLY A 693 -0.24 -6.12 -33.60
C GLY A 693 -1.46 -6.83 -34.21
N LYS A 694 -1.24 -7.97 -34.89
CA LYS A 694 -2.34 -8.76 -35.48
C LYS A 694 -3.30 -9.20 -34.37
N TYR A 695 -4.57 -8.85 -34.58
CA TYR A 695 -5.66 -9.32 -33.75
C TYR A 695 -5.77 -10.84 -33.82
N GLN A 696 -5.78 -11.49 -32.66
CA GLN A 696 -6.12 -12.90 -32.52
C GLN A 696 -7.15 -13.02 -31.42
N GLN A 697 -8.27 -13.69 -31.73
CA GLN A 697 -9.34 -13.87 -30.77
C GLN A 697 -8.83 -14.60 -29.53
N GLY A 698 -9.11 -14.04 -28.35
CA GLY A 698 -8.74 -14.61 -27.06
C GLY A 698 -7.30 -14.30 -26.60
N PHE A 699 -6.48 -13.65 -27.43
CA PHE A 699 -5.10 -13.30 -27.10
C PHE A 699 -4.86 -11.80 -27.15
N PHE A 700 -4.27 -11.23 -26.10
CA PHE A 700 -3.97 -9.80 -26.10
C PHE A 700 -2.77 -9.52 -26.99
N PRO A 701 -2.88 -8.65 -28.01
CA PRO A 701 -1.83 -8.47 -29.01
C PRO A 701 -0.58 -7.84 -28.40
N LYS A 702 0.58 -8.21 -28.94
CA LYS A 702 1.84 -7.52 -28.63
C LYS A 702 1.83 -6.12 -29.25
N LEU A 703 1.66 -5.11 -28.42
CA LEU A 703 1.53 -3.71 -28.85
C LEU A 703 2.86 -3.16 -29.41
N GLN A 704 2.75 -2.26 -30.38
CA GLN A 704 3.90 -1.59 -30.99
C GLN A 704 4.46 -0.48 -30.08
N ALA A 705 5.61 -0.76 -29.46
CA ALA A 705 6.20 0.13 -28.46
C ALA A 705 6.70 1.46 -29.04
N ASP A 706 7.16 1.48 -30.29
CA ASP A 706 7.57 2.70 -30.99
C ASP A 706 6.42 3.69 -31.20
N VAL A 707 5.22 3.18 -31.45
CA VAL A 707 4.00 4.00 -31.61
C VAL A 707 3.55 4.58 -30.26
N LEU A 708 3.63 3.79 -29.19
CA LEU A 708 3.12 4.15 -27.87
C LEU A 708 4.15 4.85 -26.96
N ALA A 709 5.44 4.85 -27.32
CA ALA A 709 6.50 5.43 -26.48
C ALA A 709 6.60 6.97 -26.54
N SER A 710 6.16 7.59 -27.63
CA SER A 710 6.22 9.05 -27.81
C SER A 710 4.87 9.63 -28.20
N GLY A 711 4.43 10.65 -27.45
CA GLY A 711 3.27 11.47 -27.82
C GLY A 711 3.50 12.29 -29.10
N PRO A 712 2.47 12.97 -29.62
CA PRO A 712 2.54 13.59 -30.94
C PRO A 712 3.63 14.66 -31.03
N THR A 713 4.49 14.58 -32.05
CA THR A 713 5.65 15.48 -32.28
C THR A 713 5.28 16.90 -32.70
N ASN A 714 3.99 17.22 -32.87
CA ASN A 714 3.57 18.49 -33.47
C ASN A 714 2.26 19.03 -32.89
N ASN A 715 2.29 19.57 -31.67
CA ASN A 715 1.19 20.40 -31.17
C ASN A 715 1.63 21.86 -31.05
N LYS A 716 1.37 22.64 -32.10
CA LYS A 716 1.45 24.12 -32.08
C LYS A 716 0.41 24.77 -31.15
N TRP A 717 -0.46 24.00 -30.51
CA TRP A 717 -1.44 24.50 -29.53
C TRP A 717 -0.81 24.91 -28.20
N SER A 718 0.38 24.40 -27.85
CA SER A 718 1.08 24.72 -26.60
C SER A 718 1.91 26.02 -26.65
N ASN A 719 2.07 26.65 -27.81
CA ASN A 719 3.01 27.77 -27.99
C ASN A 719 2.39 29.18 -27.98
N ARG A 720 1.09 29.34 -27.72
CA ARG A 720 0.45 30.68 -27.73
C ARG A 720 0.30 31.38 -26.38
N THR A 721 0.73 30.76 -25.28
CA THR A 721 0.71 31.39 -23.94
C THR A 721 2.11 31.53 -23.31
N CYS A 722 3.17 31.16 -24.03
CA CYS A 722 4.55 31.11 -23.50
C CYS A 722 5.44 32.32 -23.87
N SER A 723 4.88 33.53 -23.94
CA SER A 723 5.68 34.76 -24.15
C SER A 723 5.52 35.84 -23.08
N THR A 724 4.74 35.59 -22.02
CA THR A 724 4.54 36.57 -20.94
C THR A 724 5.09 36.14 -19.58
N GLN A 725 5.58 34.89 -19.44
CA GLN A 725 6.05 34.33 -18.17
C GLN A 725 7.57 34.36 -17.96
N ARG A 726 8.35 35.03 -18.84
CA ARG A 726 9.82 35.14 -18.72
C ARG A 726 10.31 36.38 -17.96
N ARG A 727 9.53 36.90 -17.01
CA ARG A 727 9.93 38.10 -16.23
C ARG A 727 9.84 37.99 -14.71
N VAL A 728 9.55 36.82 -14.14
CA VAL A 728 9.48 36.67 -12.67
C VAL A 728 10.47 35.64 -12.09
N ASP A 729 11.06 34.77 -12.91
CA ASP A 729 12.09 33.82 -12.43
C ASP A 729 13.52 34.31 -12.69
N ARG A 730 13.89 35.44 -12.06
CA ARG A 730 15.29 35.85 -12.02
C ARG A 730 15.69 36.51 -10.71
N HIS A 731 15.35 35.93 -9.56
CA HIS A 731 16.09 36.17 -8.32
C HIS A 731 15.95 34.98 -7.36
N ARG A 732 16.78 33.96 -7.57
CA ARG A 732 17.21 33.03 -6.52
C ARG A 732 18.68 32.70 -6.80
N PRO A 733 19.65 33.17 -6.00
CA PRO A 733 21.01 32.69 -6.09
C PRO A 733 21.13 31.35 -5.36
N GLN A 734 21.86 30.46 -6.02
CA GLN A 734 22.34 29.16 -5.54
C GLN A 734 23.53 29.35 -4.59
N ASN A 735 23.68 28.41 -3.66
CA ASN A 735 24.75 28.20 -2.67
C ASN A 735 26.11 28.86 -2.94
N ASP A 736 26.65 29.58 -1.94
CA ASP A 736 27.94 29.25 -1.30
C ASP A 736 28.27 30.25 -0.16
N HIS A 737 29.09 29.78 0.79
CA HIS A 737 29.76 30.47 1.89
C HIS A 737 29.14 30.44 3.31
N LEU A 738 29.60 29.43 4.04
CA LEU A 738 30.14 29.53 5.40
C LEU A 738 30.92 30.84 5.64
N VAL A 739 30.87 31.30 6.89
CA VAL A 739 31.71 32.34 7.54
C VAL A 739 31.15 33.77 7.46
N LEU A 740 30.33 34.15 8.45
CA LEU A 740 30.55 35.25 9.41
C LEU A 740 29.21 35.69 10.01
N ASP A 741 28.92 35.23 11.23
CA ASP A 741 28.17 36.07 12.17
C ASP A 741 28.60 35.76 13.60
N ASN A 742 29.86 36.13 13.89
CA ASN A 742 30.45 36.04 15.23
C ASN A 742 30.14 37.29 16.08
N GLU A 743 29.45 38.31 15.55
CA GLU A 743 29.12 39.53 16.29
C GLU A 743 27.75 39.46 16.99
N LEU A 744 26.77 38.75 16.44
CA LEU A 744 25.48 38.50 17.10
C LEU A 744 25.61 37.59 18.33
N LYS A 745 26.60 36.69 18.35
CA LYS A 745 26.87 35.80 19.49
C LYS A 745 27.46 36.53 20.70
N GLU A 746 28.16 37.65 20.50
CA GLU A 746 28.72 38.46 21.59
C GLU A 746 27.65 39.32 22.29
N LYS A 747 26.68 39.87 21.53
CA LYS A 747 25.54 40.60 22.11
C LYS A 747 24.65 39.72 23.00
N TYR A 748 24.37 38.48 22.58
CA TYR A 748 23.59 37.54 23.38
C TYR A 748 24.34 37.03 24.63
N MET A 749 25.69 36.97 24.59
CA MET A 749 26.49 36.61 25.77
C MET A 749 26.62 37.76 26.78
N GLN A 750 26.52 39.02 26.34
CA GLN A 750 26.54 40.18 27.24
C GLN A 750 25.18 40.42 27.93
N GLU A 751 24.05 40.17 27.26
CA GLU A 751 22.72 40.30 27.86
C GLU A 751 22.40 39.18 28.88
N ALA A 752 22.99 37.99 28.71
CA ALA A 752 22.89 36.90 29.69
C ALA A 752 23.66 37.15 31.01
N ARG A 753 24.46 38.23 31.11
CA ARG A 753 25.16 38.60 32.35
C ARG A 753 24.38 39.54 33.27
N ASN A 754 23.21 40.05 32.87
CA ASN A 754 22.50 41.09 33.63
C ASN A 754 21.13 40.73 34.22
N LEU A 755 20.67 39.47 34.18
CA LEU A 755 19.57 39.03 35.05
C LEU A 755 20.11 38.31 36.29
N ARG A 756 20.11 39.01 37.42
CA ARG A 756 20.27 38.42 38.76
C ARG A 756 19.19 37.35 38.96
N GLN A 757 19.60 36.09 39.07
CA GLN A 757 18.75 35.01 39.55
C GLN A 757 18.17 35.35 40.95
N PRO A 758 16.89 35.05 41.24
CA PRO A 758 16.40 35.05 42.60
C PRO A 758 17.09 33.92 43.38
N LYS A 759 17.45 34.17 44.65
CA LYS A 759 18.08 33.16 45.50
C LYS A 759 17.10 32.00 45.73
N LEU A 760 17.58 30.78 45.49
CA LEU A 760 16.88 29.48 45.61
C LEU A 760 16.41 29.11 47.03
N SER A 761 16.42 30.04 47.99
CA SER A 761 16.14 29.77 49.40
C SER A 761 14.68 29.93 49.83
N ASP A 762 13.79 30.49 48.99
CA ASP A 762 12.44 30.89 49.43
C ASP A 762 11.27 30.22 48.65
N LEU A 763 11.52 29.17 47.85
CA LEU A 763 10.45 28.47 47.12
C LEU A 763 9.86 27.31 47.94
N SER A 764 8.53 27.27 48.05
CA SER A 764 7.79 26.17 48.69
C SER A 764 8.10 24.83 48.00
N PRO A 765 8.28 23.72 48.76
CA PRO A 765 8.47 22.38 48.21
C PRO A 765 7.42 21.95 47.17
N ALA A 766 6.19 22.47 47.26
CA ALA A 766 5.12 22.20 46.30
C ALA A 766 5.40 22.81 44.91
N VAL A 767 5.95 24.02 44.85
CA VAL A 767 6.28 24.71 43.58
C VAL A 767 7.47 24.04 42.90
N ILE A 768 8.45 23.58 43.69
CA ILE A 768 9.60 22.81 43.20
C ILE A 768 9.14 21.45 42.65
N ALA A 769 8.22 20.76 43.34
CA ALA A 769 7.65 19.51 42.88
C ALA A 769 6.86 19.69 41.58
N GLN A 770 6.02 20.74 41.47
CA GLN A 770 5.24 21.03 40.27
C GLN A 770 6.13 21.36 39.06
N THR A 771 7.24 22.07 39.28
CA THR A 771 8.19 22.41 38.21
C THR A 771 8.92 21.16 37.70
N ASN A 772 9.34 20.28 38.61
CA ASN A 772 9.98 19.01 38.23
C ASN A 772 9.00 18.06 37.52
N TRP A 773 7.74 18.02 37.95
CA TRP A 773 6.70 17.21 37.31
C TRP A 773 6.45 17.65 35.86
N LYS A 774 6.25 18.96 35.63
CA LYS A 774 6.12 19.52 34.27
C LYS A 774 7.34 19.25 33.40
N PHE A 775 8.54 19.24 33.99
CA PHE A 775 9.77 18.93 33.27
C PHE A 775 9.84 17.45 32.86
N VAL A 776 9.41 16.54 33.73
CA VAL A 776 9.32 15.09 33.44
C VAL A 776 8.30 14.83 32.33
N GLU A 777 7.11 15.42 32.42
CA GLU A 777 6.07 15.34 31.39
C GLU A 777 6.57 15.90 30.04
N GLY A 778 7.28 17.02 30.06
CA GLY A 778 7.90 17.62 28.88
C GLY A 778 8.93 16.70 28.21
N LEU A 779 9.80 16.04 28.98
CA LEU A 779 10.78 15.08 28.45
C LEU A 779 10.11 13.84 27.86
N LEU A 780 9.04 13.34 28.48
CA LEU A 780 8.30 12.20 27.98
C LEU A 780 7.56 12.53 26.68
N LYS A 781 6.92 13.71 26.62
CA LYS A 781 6.28 14.21 25.40
C LYS A 781 7.28 14.42 24.28
N GLU A 782 8.47 14.93 24.58
CA GLU A 782 9.56 15.08 23.61
C GLU A 782 10.07 13.72 23.12
N CYS A 783 10.16 12.72 24.00
CA CYS A 783 10.48 11.35 23.63
C CYS A 783 9.44 10.78 22.66
N LYS A 784 8.16 10.82 23.02
CA LYS A 784 7.04 10.38 22.17
C LYS A 784 7.08 11.05 20.80
N MET A 785 7.29 12.36 20.75
CA MET A 785 7.33 13.12 19.50
C MET A 785 8.53 12.74 18.62
N LYS A 786 9.73 12.62 19.21
CA LYS A 786 10.94 12.25 18.46
C LYS A 786 10.89 10.82 17.96
N THR A 787 10.42 9.87 18.76
CA THR A 787 10.30 8.46 18.33
C THR A 787 9.21 8.29 17.28
N LYS A 788 8.05 8.95 17.45
CA LYS A 788 6.99 9.01 16.43
C LYS A 788 7.51 9.60 15.12
N ARG A 789 8.24 10.72 15.17
CA ARG A 789 8.80 11.36 13.97
C ARG A 789 9.83 10.47 13.27
N MET A 790 10.76 9.87 14.03
CA MET A 790 11.73 8.92 13.49
C MET A 790 11.05 7.75 12.79
N LEU A 791 10.00 7.20 13.40
CA LEU A 791 9.24 6.09 12.86
C LEU A 791 8.44 6.47 11.61
N VAL A 792 7.69 7.58 11.66
CA VAL A 792 6.88 8.07 10.53
C VAL A 792 7.76 8.44 9.34
N GLU A 793 8.87 9.15 9.55
CA GLU A 793 9.78 9.50 8.46
C GLU A 793 10.45 8.26 7.84
N LYS A 794 10.71 7.22 8.64
CA LYS A 794 11.37 6.02 8.14
C LYS A 794 10.42 5.04 7.47
N MET A 795 9.27 4.75 8.09
CA MET A 795 8.19 3.99 7.44
C MET A 795 7.69 4.70 6.16
N GLY A 796 7.57 6.02 6.20
CA GLY A 796 7.19 6.82 5.04
C GLY A 796 8.23 6.77 3.92
N ARG A 797 9.53 6.70 4.25
CA ARG A 797 10.60 6.49 3.26
C ARG A 797 10.64 5.06 2.75
N GLU A 798 10.61 4.04 3.60
CA GLU A 798 10.65 2.63 3.17
C GLU A 798 9.44 2.24 2.32
N ALA A 799 8.24 2.75 2.65
CA ALA A 799 7.05 2.58 1.82
C ALA A 799 7.17 3.27 0.44
N VAL A 800 8.08 4.24 0.29
CA VAL A 800 8.31 4.99 -0.95
C VAL A 800 9.55 4.49 -1.70
N GLU A 801 10.60 4.04 -1.01
CA GLU A 801 11.86 3.50 -1.55
C GLU A 801 11.71 2.10 -2.13
N LEU A 802 10.75 1.30 -1.63
CA LEU A 802 10.28 0.09 -2.33
C LEU A 802 9.67 0.40 -3.71
N GLY A 803 9.51 1.68 -4.02
CA GLY A 803 9.11 2.25 -5.29
C GLY A 803 10.26 2.63 -6.25
N HIS A 804 11.52 2.61 -5.82
CA HIS A 804 12.64 3.16 -6.58
C HIS A 804 13.91 2.31 -6.43
N GLY A 805 14.35 1.66 -7.52
CA GLY A 805 15.71 1.16 -7.62
C GLY A 805 16.73 2.29 -7.48
N GLU A 806 17.58 2.18 -6.46
CA GLU A 806 18.78 2.99 -6.15
C GLU A 806 18.65 4.52 -6.41
N ALA A 807 18.03 5.23 -5.47
CA ALA A 807 18.23 6.68 -5.33
C ALA A 807 19.30 6.98 -4.27
N ASN A 808 20.44 7.48 -4.72
CA ASN A 808 21.57 7.85 -3.87
C ASN A 808 21.27 9.09 -2.98
N ILE A 809 21.41 8.90 -1.67
CA ILE A 809 21.75 9.88 -0.59
C ILE A 809 20.57 10.66 0.05
N THR A 810 20.03 10.10 1.15
CA THR A 810 19.24 10.80 2.21
C THR A 810 19.75 10.55 3.64
N GLY A 811 20.97 10.02 3.82
CA GLY A 811 21.53 9.68 5.15
C GLY A 811 21.81 10.86 6.10
N LEU A 812 21.60 12.12 5.69
CA LEU A 812 21.85 13.31 6.52
C LEU A 812 20.69 13.60 7.50
N GLU A 813 19.44 13.39 7.07
CA GLU A 813 18.26 13.65 7.90
C GLU A 813 18.11 12.59 9.01
N GLU A 814 18.30 11.32 8.66
CA GLU A 814 18.29 10.21 9.62
C GLU A 814 19.35 10.40 10.72
N ASN A 815 20.57 10.77 10.33
CA ASN A 815 21.65 11.05 11.28
C ASN A 815 21.33 12.25 12.19
N THR A 816 20.62 13.25 11.68
CA THR A 816 20.17 14.42 12.48
C THR A 816 19.14 14.01 13.51
N LEU A 817 18.17 13.15 13.15
CA LEU A 817 17.17 12.63 14.07
C LEU A 817 17.81 11.76 15.18
N ILE A 818 18.74 10.87 14.81
CA ILE A 818 19.46 10.01 15.75
C ILE A 818 20.35 10.83 16.69
N ALA A 819 21.02 11.88 16.19
CA ALA A 819 21.77 12.80 17.03
C ALA A 819 20.86 13.48 18.06
N SER A 820 19.67 13.92 17.62
CA SER A 820 18.64 14.50 18.48
C SER A 820 18.11 13.52 19.54
N LEU A 821 17.95 12.23 19.19
CA LEU A 821 17.61 11.17 20.14
C LEU A 821 18.72 10.98 21.19
N CYS A 822 19.99 10.98 20.76
CA CYS A 822 21.13 10.89 21.69
C CYS A 822 21.14 12.04 22.70
N ASP A 823 20.85 13.27 22.25
CA ASP A 823 20.81 14.45 23.12
C ASP A 823 19.60 14.43 24.07
N LEU A 824 18.47 13.86 23.65
CA LEU A 824 17.33 13.62 24.54
C LEU A 824 17.68 12.60 25.64
N LEU A 825 18.28 11.46 25.28
CA LEU A 825 18.71 10.45 26.25
C LEU A 825 19.72 11.03 27.26
N GLU A 826 20.65 11.86 26.80
CA GLU A 826 21.61 12.53 27.66
C GLU A 826 20.93 13.50 28.66
N ARG A 827 19.87 14.20 28.25
CA ARG A 827 19.07 15.07 29.14
C ARG A 827 18.25 14.28 30.15
N ILE A 828 17.65 13.17 29.75
CA ILE A 828 16.90 12.28 30.65
C ILE A 828 17.83 11.74 31.74
N TRP A 829 19.02 11.26 31.37
CA TRP A 829 20.02 10.76 32.32
C TRP A 829 20.71 11.87 33.12
N SER A 830 20.59 13.13 32.71
CA SER A 830 21.08 14.27 33.51
C SER A 830 20.04 14.76 34.53
N HIS A 831 18.75 14.50 34.32
CA HIS A 831 17.68 15.02 35.17
C HIS A 831 17.73 14.41 36.57
N GLY A 832 17.94 15.26 37.58
CA GLY A 832 17.98 14.85 38.98
C GLY A 832 19.22 14.04 39.38
N LEU A 833 20.29 14.03 38.57
CA LEU A 833 21.56 13.40 38.91
C LEU A 833 22.21 14.10 40.13
N GLN A 834 22.65 13.34 41.13
CA GLN A 834 23.19 13.89 42.37
C GLN A 834 24.63 14.39 42.23
N VAL A 835 25.49 13.61 41.56
CA VAL A 835 26.89 13.93 41.32
C VAL A 835 27.21 13.60 39.87
N LYS A 836 27.58 14.62 39.09
CA LYS A 836 28.01 14.43 37.71
C LYS A 836 29.46 13.95 37.69
N GLN A 837 29.65 12.69 37.31
CA GLN A 837 30.97 12.16 36.93
C GLN A 837 31.08 12.22 35.40
N GLY A 838 32.27 12.49 34.88
CA GLY A 838 32.51 12.56 33.43
C GLY A 838 31.71 13.65 32.68
N LYS A 839 31.79 13.62 31.34
CA LYS A 839 31.07 14.57 30.47
C LYS A 839 29.68 14.08 30.05
N SER A 840 29.44 12.76 30.05
CA SER A 840 28.13 12.14 29.78
C SER A 840 27.55 11.48 31.05
N ALA A 841 26.31 11.84 31.38
CA ALA A 841 25.53 11.26 32.46
C ALA A 841 25.11 9.81 32.14
N LEU A 842 24.74 9.53 30.88
CA LEU A 842 24.39 8.19 30.42
C LEU A 842 25.60 7.25 30.49
N TRP A 843 26.73 7.65 29.92
CA TRP A 843 27.95 6.83 29.96
C TRP A 843 28.44 6.58 31.38
N SER A 844 28.36 7.59 32.25
CA SER A 844 28.75 7.43 33.65
C SER A 844 27.85 6.45 34.38
N HIS A 845 26.55 6.42 34.10
CA HIS A 845 25.66 5.41 34.66
C HIS A 845 26.04 4.01 34.20
N LEU A 846 26.29 3.83 32.89
CA LEU A 846 26.75 2.57 32.31
C LEU A 846 28.02 2.06 33.01
N LEU A 847 29.02 2.92 33.24
CA LEU A 847 30.24 2.55 33.97
C LEU A 847 29.98 2.11 35.42
N HIS A 848 29.06 2.76 36.14
CA HIS A 848 28.68 2.34 37.49
C HIS A 848 27.92 1.00 37.51
N TYR A 849 27.13 0.75 36.47
CA TYR A 849 26.45 -0.53 36.28
C TYR A 849 27.50 -1.63 36.03
N GLN A 850 28.41 -1.43 35.08
CA GLN A 850 29.51 -2.36 34.77
C GLN A 850 30.38 -2.68 35.99
N ALA A 851 30.88 -1.67 36.70
CA ALA A 851 31.73 -1.88 37.88
C ALA A 851 31.03 -2.65 39.02
N ARG A 852 29.69 -2.60 39.07
CA ARG A 852 28.91 -3.34 40.05
C ARG A 852 28.67 -4.79 39.61
N GLU A 853 28.36 -5.02 38.34
CA GLU A 853 28.24 -6.38 37.79
C GLU A 853 29.56 -7.14 37.94
N GLU A 854 30.70 -6.51 37.62
CA GLU A 854 32.03 -7.10 37.81
C GLU A 854 32.34 -7.42 39.29
N LYS A 855 31.84 -6.60 40.23
CA LYS A 855 31.94 -6.87 41.67
C LYS A 855 31.04 -8.02 42.13
N ASN A 856 29.86 -8.18 41.52
CA ASN A 856 28.94 -9.28 41.79
C ASN A 856 29.48 -10.61 41.22
N GLU A 857 30.10 -10.59 40.04
CA GLU A 857 30.78 -11.75 39.44
C GLU A 857 31.95 -12.20 40.33
N GLN A 858 32.77 -11.27 40.83
CA GLN A 858 33.86 -11.56 41.78
C GLN A 858 33.38 -12.11 43.14
N LEU A 859 32.17 -11.78 43.57
CA LEU A 859 31.56 -12.35 44.79
C LEU A 859 31.01 -13.77 44.54
N SER A 860 30.70 -14.12 43.30
CA SER A 860 30.29 -15.48 42.89
C SER A 860 31.47 -16.43 42.68
N GLU A 861 32.68 -15.91 42.46
CA GLU A 861 33.92 -16.68 42.33
C GLU A 861 34.86 -16.47 43.55
N SER A 862 34.59 -17.14 44.67
CA SER A 862 35.62 -17.41 45.70
C SER A 862 35.39 -18.77 46.40
N PRO A 863 36.44 -19.40 46.95
CA PRO A 863 36.64 -20.85 46.79
C PRO A 863 36.09 -21.66 47.98
N VAL A 864 35.19 -22.61 47.71
CA VAL A 864 34.93 -23.73 48.63
C VAL A 864 35.01 -25.05 47.87
N SER A 865 36.05 -25.79 48.29
CA SER A 865 36.41 -27.18 48.05
C SER A 865 35.26 -28.19 47.88
N ASN A 866 35.47 -29.05 46.86
CA ASN A 866 35.06 -30.44 46.68
C ASN A 866 33.59 -30.78 46.36
N GLY A 867 33.42 -31.13 45.08
CA GLY A 867 32.90 -32.45 44.76
C GLY A 867 31.47 -32.50 44.24
N GLN A 868 31.26 -32.05 43.00
CA GLN A 868 30.34 -32.73 42.08
C GLN A 868 30.64 -32.28 40.65
N GLU A 869 31.01 -33.25 39.82
CA GLU A 869 31.23 -33.12 38.38
C GLU A 869 30.05 -32.37 37.73
N LYS A 870 30.31 -31.16 37.22
CA LYS A 870 29.46 -30.56 36.19
C LYS A 870 29.51 -31.50 34.99
N ARG A 871 28.47 -32.30 34.82
CA ARG A 871 28.21 -33.02 33.57
C ARG A 871 28.33 -32.02 32.42
N LYS A 872 29.34 -32.23 31.59
CA LYS A 872 29.34 -31.81 30.19
C LYS A 872 27.98 -32.21 29.60
N ILE A 873 27.15 -31.23 29.29
CA ILE A 873 26.14 -31.39 28.24
C ILE A 873 26.93 -31.23 26.95
N GLU A 874 27.54 -32.32 26.51
CA GLU A 874 27.88 -32.48 25.09
C GLU A 874 26.59 -32.86 24.35
N SER A 875 26.44 -32.30 23.14
CA SER A 875 25.46 -32.61 22.09
C SER A 875 24.21 -31.72 21.94
N SER A 876 24.44 -30.46 21.55
CA SER A 876 23.75 -29.91 20.36
C SER A 876 24.77 -29.21 19.48
N VAL A 877 24.96 -29.75 18.26
CA VAL A 877 25.83 -29.14 17.24
C VAL A 877 24.97 -28.12 16.51
N GLY A 878 24.91 -26.92 17.06
CA GLY A 878 24.31 -25.72 16.50
C GLY A 878 24.97 -24.52 17.19
N LEU A 879 25.24 -23.45 16.46
CA LEU A 879 25.73 -22.20 17.06
C LEU A 879 24.68 -21.74 18.08
N SER A 880 25.03 -21.65 19.35
CA SER A 880 24.20 -20.94 20.32
C SER A 880 24.08 -19.49 19.86
N ALA A 881 22.87 -18.91 19.87
CA ALA A 881 22.69 -17.48 19.61
C ALA A 881 23.71 -16.66 20.42
N LEU A 882 24.34 -15.66 19.80
CA LEU A 882 25.29 -14.79 20.49
C LEU A 882 24.60 -14.22 21.72
N PRO A 883 25.21 -14.32 22.92
CA PRO A 883 24.60 -13.79 24.12
C PRO A 883 24.39 -12.28 23.96
N VAL A 884 23.14 -11.84 23.94
CA VAL A 884 22.74 -10.43 23.99
C VAL A 884 23.17 -9.87 25.35
N SER A 885 24.38 -9.32 25.41
CA SER A 885 24.98 -8.83 26.65
C SER A 885 25.30 -7.34 26.56
N LEU A 886 24.56 -6.55 27.34
CA LEU A 886 24.79 -5.11 27.51
C LEU A 886 26.26 -4.80 27.85
N ILE A 887 26.89 -5.64 28.68
CA ILE A 887 28.29 -5.47 29.11
C ILE A 887 29.26 -5.76 27.96
N GLN A 888 28.95 -6.72 27.08
CA GLN A 888 29.76 -7.00 25.90
C GLN A 888 29.74 -5.84 24.91
N ASP A 889 28.56 -5.26 24.66
CA ASP A 889 28.42 -4.09 23.77
C ASP A 889 29.12 -2.85 24.35
N MET A 890 29.11 -2.69 25.68
CA MET A 890 29.90 -1.66 26.34
C MET A 890 31.41 -1.85 26.16
N ARG A 891 31.91 -3.08 26.37
CA ARG A 891 33.35 -3.41 26.20
C ARG A 891 33.79 -3.22 24.75
N HIS A 892 32.93 -3.59 23.78
CA HIS A 892 33.19 -3.35 22.37
C HIS A 892 33.48 -1.87 22.09
N ILE A 893 32.65 -0.97 22.60
CA ILE A 893 32.81 0.49 22.40
C ILE A 893 33.99 1.06 23.17
N GLN A 894 34.32 0.50 24.33
CA GLN A 894 35.52 0.87 25.08
C GLN A 894 36.80 0.50 24.33
N ASN A 895 36.78 -0.59 23.56
CA ASN A 895 37.91 -1.08 22.77
C ASN A 895 38.07 -0.32 21.44
N MET A 896 37.08 0.48 21.02
CA MET A 896 37.19 1.33 19.83
C MET A 896 38.18 2.49 20.07
N GLY A 897 39.35 2.43 19.42
CA GLY A 897 40.40 3.45 19.56
C GLY A 897 40.06 4.85 18.99
N GLU A 898 39.02 4.94 18.15
CA GLU A 898 38.57 6.16 17.49
C GLU A 898 37.78 7.09 18.42
N ILE A 899 37.08 6.52 19.41
CA ILE A 899 36.14 7.27 20.26
C ILE A 899 36.77 7.55 21.63
N LYS A 900 37.32 8.76 21.75
CA LYS A 900 38.07 9.18 22.96
C LYS A 900 37.23 9.91 24.01
N THR A 901 35.98 10.28 23.71
CA THR A 901 35.14 11.08 24.61
C THR A 901 33.99 10.27 25.20
N ASP A 902 33.64 10.52 26.47
CA ASP A 902 32.49 9.87 27.12
C ASP A 902 31.17 10.11 26.38
N VAL A 903 30.99 11.32 25.85
CA VAL A 903 29.81 11.69 25.03
C VAL A 903 29.81 10.92 23.71
N GLY A 904 30.97 10.79 23.07
CA GLY A 904 31.13 9.97 21.86
C GLY A 904 30.83 8.50 22.12
N ARG A 905 31.29 7.95 23.25
CA ARG A 905 31.05 6.55 23.64
C ARG A 905 29.57 6.29 23.94
N ALA A 906 28.89 7.20 24.64
CA ALA A 906 27.43 7.13 24.81
C ALA A 906 26.69 7.13 23.47
N ARG A 907 27.04 8.06 22.58
CA ARG A 907 26.42 8.18 21.24
C ARG A 907 26.66 6.95 20.36
N ALA A 908 27.85 6.35 20.44
CA ALA A 908 28.16 5.10 19.75
C ALA A 908 27.37 3.92 20.33
N TRP A 909 27.20 3.88 21.65
CA TRP A 909 26.45 2.82 22.32
C TRP A 909 24.96 2.86 22.00
N ILE A 910 24.40 4.06 21.91
CA ILE A 910 23.01 4.25 21.46
C ILE A 910 22.84 3.77 20.02
N ARG A 911 23.75 4.16 19.11
CA ARG A 911 23.71 3.73 17.70
C ARG A 911 23.84 2.22 17.55
N LEU A 912 24.80 1.60 18.24
CA LEU A 912 24.97 0.14 18.22
C LEU A 912 23.72 -0.57 18.75
N SER A 913 23.15 -0.05 19.84
CA SER A 913 21.94 -0.63 20.42
C SER A 913 20.70 -0.43 19.55
N LEU A 914 20.62 0.66 18.79
CA LEU A 914 19.54 0.90 17.81
C LEU A 914 19.66 -0.04 16.61
N GLU A 915 20.84 -0.17 16.04
CA GLU A 915 21.10 -1.04 14.89
C GLU A 915 20.87 -2.52 15.24
N LYS A 916 21.22 -2.93 16.46
CA LYS A 916 20.90 -4.28 16.96
C LYS A 916 19.45 -4.48 17.40
N LYS A 917 18.59 -3.44 17.36
CA LYS A 917 17.21 -3.46 17.90
C LYS A 917 17.14 -3.81 19.39
N LEU A 918 18.15 -3.41 20.18
CA LEU A 918 18.32 -3.72 21.60
C LEU A 918 18.19 -2.51 22.53
N LEU A 919 18.05 -1.28 22.02
CA LEU A 919 18.10 -0.06 22.84
C LEU A 919 17.11 -0.08 24.02
N SER A 920 15.83 -0.37 23.77
CA SER A 920 14.82 -0.42 24.84
C SER A 920 15.13 -1.52 25.87
N GLN A 921 15.54 -2.71 25.40
CA GLN A 921 15.91 -3.83 26.27
C GLN A 921 17.12 -3.51 27.16
N HIS A 922 18.17 -2.91 26.59
CA HIS A 922 19.36 -2.50 27.34
C HIS A 922 19.03 -1.45 28.40
N LEU A 923 18.22 -0.44 28.05
CA LEU A 923 17.80 0.58 29.02
C LEU A 923 16.89 0.01 30.10
N LYS A 924 16.00 -0.95 29.77
CA LYS A 924 15.19 -1.67 30.75
C LYS A 924 16.06 -2.46 31.73
N GLN A 925 17.09 -3.15 31.23
CA GLN A 925 18.07 -3.86 32.07
C GLN A 925 18.82 -2.90 33.00
N LEU A 926 19.30 -1.76 32.48
CA LEU A 926 19.96 -0.71 33.26
C LEU A 926 19.07 -0.19 34.40
N LEU A 927 17.79 0.07 34.10
CA LEU A 927 16.82 0.65 35.02
C LEU A 927 16.16 -0.36 35.97
N SER A 928 16.34 -1.66 35.74
CA SER A 928 15.93 -2.71 36.68
C SER A 928 16.69 -2.63 38.01
N ASN A 929 17.89 -2.02 38.01
CA ASN A 929 18.73 -1.89 39.19
C ASN A 929 18.34 -0.70 40.07
N GLN A 930 17.24 -0.86 40.79
CA GLN A 930 16.66 0.18 41.66
C GLN A 930 17.63 0.72 42.73
N ALA A 931 18.56 -0.11 43.21
CA ALA A 931 19.56 0.31 44.19
C ALA A 931 20.58 1.31 43.60
N LEU A 932 20.98 1.12 42.34
CA LEU A 932 21.89 2.02 41.65
C LEU A 932 21.21 3.35 41.32
N THR A 933 19.97 3.30 40.81
CA THR A 933 19.19 4.49 40.48
C THR A 933 18.88 5.35 41.71
N LYS A 934 18.54 4.72 42.85
CA LYS A 934 18.34 5.44 44.13
C LYS A 934 19.62 6.10 44.66
N LYS A 935 20.79 5.51 44.40
CA LYS A 935 22.10 6.05 44.81
C LYS A 935 22.50 7.26 43.94
N LEU A 936 22.29 7.20 42.63
CA LEU A 936 22.76 8.22 41.70
C LEU A 936 21.79 9.39 41.50
N TYR A 937 20.48 9.18 41.69
CA TYR A 937 19.45 10.17 41.34
C TYR A 937 18.56 10.59 42.51
N LYS A 938 18.17 11.88 42.51
CA LYS A 938 17.23 12.48 43.46
C LYS A 938 15.82 11.93 43.24
N ARG A 939 14.95 11.99 44.27
CA ARG A 939 13.61 11.35 44.25
C ARG A 939 12.69 11.82 43.11
N TYR A 940 12.85 13.04 42.62
CA TYR A 940 12.06 13.63 41.53
C TYR A 940 12.67 13.41 40.13
N ALA A 941 13.78 12.67 40.03
CA ALA A 941 14.43 12.41 38.76
C ALA A 941 13.52 11.58 37.84
N PHE A 942 13.61 11.83 36.53
CA PHE A 942 12.80 11.14 35.51
C PHE A 942 12.94 9.62 35.64
N LEU A 943 14.17 9.13 35.79
CA LEU A 943 14.50 7.71 35.91
C LEU A 943 13.95 7.03 37.18
N ARG A 944 13.33 7.77 38.09
CA ARG A 944 12.73 7.27 39.34
C ARG A 944 11.21 7.40 39.38
N CYS A 945 10.60 7.97 38.34
CA CYS A 945 9.15 7.99 38.16
C CYS A 945 8.76 6.74 37.37
N GLU A 946 8.07 5.77 38.01
CA GLU A 946 7.85 4.45 37.41
C GLU A 946 6.89 4.49 36.21
N GLU A 947 5.80 5.26 36.26
CA GLU A 947 4.82 5.38 35.18
C GLU A 947 5.45 5.99 33.90
N GLU A 948 6.13 7.13 34.03
CA GLU A 948 6.78 7.82 32.92
C GLU A 948 7.98 7.04 32.37
N LYS A 949 8.67 6.28 33.22
CA LYS A 949 9.75 5.38 32.81
C LYS A 949 9.23 4.23 31.94
N GLU A 950 8.10 3.63 32.29
CA GLU A 950 7.49 2.55 31.50
C GLU A 950 7.02 3.06 30.13
N GLN A 951 6.34 4.21 30.09
CA GLN A 951 5.92 4.85 28.83
C GLN A 951 7.13 5.23 27.96
N PHE A 952 8.20 5.73 28.57
CA PHE A 952 9.45 6.03 27.88
C PHE A 952 10.09 4.79 27.24
N LEU A 953 10.17 3.66 27.96
CA LEU A 953 10.73 2.42 27.41
C LEU A 953 9.85 1.85 26.28
N PHE A 954 8.53 2.00 26.38
CA PHE A 954 7.59 1.62 25.33
C PHE A 954 7.81 2.46 24.05
N HIS A 955 7.97 3.78 24.17
CA HIS A 955 8.28 4.65 23.03
C HIS A 955 9.63 4.37 22.38
N LEU A 956 10.63 3.86 23.11
CA LEU A 956 11.88 3.42 22.50
C LEU A 956 11.78 2.02 21.89
N LEU A 957 10.92 1.16 22.43
CA LEU A 957 10.70 -0.18 21.87
C LEU A 957 10.11 -0.10 20.47
N SER A 958 9.26 0.90 20.20
CA SER A 958 8.69 1.11 18.86
C SER A 958 9.72 1.40 17.77
N LEU A 959 10.93 1.83 18.13
CA LEU A 959 12.01 1.99 17.16
C LEU A 959 12.51 0.63 16.62
N ASN A 960 12.21 -0.49 17.27
CA ASN A 960 12.57 -1.81 16.76
C ASN A 960 11.77 -2.23 15.51
N ALA A 961 10.66 -1.54 15.21
CA ALA A 961 9.82 -1.81 14.05
C ALA A 961 10.52 -1.52 12.71
N VAL A 962 11.67 -0.84 12.73
CA VAL A 962 12.36 -0.37 11.53
C VAL A 962 13.89 -0.54 11.67
N ASP A 963 14.61 -0.77 10.57
CA ASP A 963 16.03 -1.13 10.56
C ASP A 963 16.99 0.07 10.47
N TYR A 964 17.74 0.36 11.54
CA TYR A 964 18.67 1.51 11.61
C TYR A 964 20.14 1.15 11.38
N PHE A 965 20.68 1.43 10.20
CA PHE A 965 22.11 1.27 9.89
C PHE A 965 22.97 2.45 10.38
N CYS A 966 22.79 2.86 11.63
CA CYS A 966 23.32 4.12 12.16
C CYS A 966 24.69 4.03 12.85
N PHE A 967 25.13 2.83 13.20
CA PHE A 967 26.44 2.56 13.78
C PHE A 967 27.45 2.23 12.68
N THR A 968 27.14 1.25 11.82
CA THR A 968 28.03 0.81 10.73
C THR A 968 28.25 1.89 9.67
N SER A 969 27.24 2.73 9.38
CA SER A 969 27.40 3.86 8.46
C SER A 969 28.30 4.99 8.98
N VAL A 970 28.42 5.13 10.30
CA VAL A 970 29.18 6.20 10.95
C VAL A 970 30.61 5.77 11.26
N PHE A 971 30.82 4.47 11.52
CA PHE A 971 32.10 3.90 11.93
C PHE A 971 32.56 2.83 10.92
N THR A 972 32.89 3.27 9.71
CA THR A 972 33.23 2.40 8.58
C THR A 972 34.58 1.69 8.70
N THR A 973 35.39 2.04 9.71
CA THR A 973 36.74 1.48 9.96
C THR A 973 36.76 0.44 11.08
N ILE A 974 35.60 0.09 11.63
CA ILE A 974 35.49 -0.91 12.70
C ILE A 974 35.92 -2.29 12.19
N MET A 975 36.67 -3.01 13.01
CA MET A 975 36.95 -4.43 12.80
C MET A 975 35.87 -5.26 13.49
N ILE A 976 35.15 -6.04 12.71
CA ILE A 976 34.10 -6.96 13.14
C ILE A 976 34.71 -8.35 13.34
N PRO A 977 34.60 -8.94 14.55
CA PRO A 977 35.08 -10.29 14.81
C PRO A 977 34.10 -11.32 14.23
N TYR A 978 34.54 -12.09 13.24
CA TYR A 978 33.79 -13.21 12.68
C TYR A 978 34.23 -14.52 13.33
N ARG A 979 33.26 -15.38 13.66
CA ARG A 979 33.51 -16.75 14.10
C ARG A 979 33.03 -17.72 13.03
N ALA A 980 33.94 -18.51 12.48
CA ALA A 980 33.63 -19.57 11.51
C ALA A 980 33.73 -20.95 12.15
N VAL A 981 32.67 -21.76 11.99
CA VAL A 981 32.62 -23.14 12.44
C VAL A 981 32.40 -24.06 11.23
N ILE A 982 33.24 -25.09 11.12
CA ILE A 982 33.18 -26.12 10.08
C ILE A 982 32.48 -27.35 10.68
N ILE A 983 31.31 -27.72 10.16
CA ILE A 983 30.53 -28.85 10.67
C ILE A 983 30.64 -30.04 9.71
N PRO A 984 31.31 -31.15 10.09
CA PRO A 984 31.38 -32.35 9.26
C PRO A 984 30.06 -33.12 9.26
N ILE A 985 29.62 -33.57 8.07
CA ILE A 985 28.38 -34.34 7.90
C ILE A 985 28.52 -35.73 8.57
N LYS A 986 27.56 -36.04 9.46
CA LYS A 986 27.51 -37.12 10.48
C LYS A 986 27.66 -38.60 10.04
N LYS A 987 28.26 -38.95 8.89
CA LYS A 987 28.35 -40.37 8.45
C LYS A 987 29.67 -41.09 8.64
N LEU A 988 30.77 -40.43 9.02
CA LEU A 988 32.05 -41.12 9.25
C LEU A 988 32.73 -40.61 10.53
N SER A 989 33.05 -41.54 11.42
CA SER A 989 33.56 -41.35 12.79
C SER A 989 35.03 -40.89 12.85
N ASN A 990 35.42 -39.81 12.17
CA ASN A 990 36.67 -39.08 12.43
C ASN A 990 36.53 -37.63 11.94
N ALA A 991 36.32 -36.69 12.87
CA ALA A 991 36.10 -35.27 12.59
C ALA A 991 37.43 -34.53 12.35
N MET A 992 38.00 -34.63 11.15
CA MET A 992 39.23 -33.91 10.77
C MET A 992 39.16 -33.39 9.34
N THR A 993 39.53 -32.12 9.12
CA THR A 993 39.72 -31.55 7.77
C THR A 993 41.02 -32.09 7.18
N THR A 994 40.96 -32.89 6.11
CA THR A 994 42.14 -33.55 5.52
C THR A 994 43.04 -32.61 4.68
N SER A 995 42.59 -31.38 4.44
CA SER A 995 43.23 -30.35 3.62
C SER A 995 43.43 -29.04 4.39
N ASN A 996 44.10 -28.05 3.78
CA ASN A 996 44.11 -26.66 4.25
C ASN A 996 43.02 -25.90 3.50
N PRO A 997 41.76 -25.85 3.99
CA PRO A 997 40.76 -25.00 3.37
C PRO A 997 41.15 -23.53 3.56
N TRP A 998 40.63 -22.68 2.70
CA TRP A 998 40.70 -21.24 2.89
C TRP A 998 39.33 -20.62 2.77
N LEU A 999 39.14 -19.52 3.49
CA LEU A 999 37.91 -18.76 3.59
C LEU A 999 38.17 -17.33 3.11
N CYS A 1000 37.26 -16.78 2.31
CA CYS A 1000 37.25 -15.36 2.00
C CYS A 1000 35.84 -14.80 2.27
N VAL A 1001 35.79 -13.66 2.94
CA VAL A 1001 34.58 -12.87 3.20
C VAL A 1001 34.65 -11.62 2.33
N SER A 1002 33.66 -11.40 1.47
CA SER A 1002 33.67 -10.30 0.51
C SER A 1002 32.38 -9.47 0.54
N GLY A 1003 32.52 -8.15 0.38
CA GLY A 1003 31.42 -7.17 0.34
C GLY A 1003 31.75 -5.95 -0.53
N GLU A 1004 30.82 -4.99 -0.60
CA GLU A 1004 30.86 -3.84 -1.52
C GLU A 1004 32.05 -2.87 -1.27
N LEU A 1005 32.57 -2.85 -0.04
CA LEU A 1005 33.68 -1.99 0.40
C LEU A 1005 35.06 -2.70 0.37
N GLY A 1006 35.13 -3.98 0.00
CA GLY A 1006 36.38 -4.75 -0.08
C GLY A 1006 36.24 -6.24 0.24
N ASP A 1007 37.36 -6.96 0.23
CA ASP A 1007 37.45 -8.37 0.63
C ASP A 1007 38.36 -8.57 1.86
N SER A 1008 38.14 -9.64 2.62
CA SER A 1008 38.97 -10.02 3.76
C SER A 1008 40.34 -10.60 3.35
N GLY A 1009 40.60 -10.74 2.05
CA GLY A 1009 41.64 -11.63 1.51
C GLY A 1009 41.40 -13.11 1.83
N ILE A 1010 42.35 -13.96 1.41
CA ILE A 1010 42.32 -15.40 1.62
C ILE A 1010 42.80 -15.73 3.04
N LEU A 1011 41.89 -16.20 3.91
CA LEU A 1011 42.17 -16.66 5.25
C LEU A 1011 42.41 -18.18 5.25
N GLN A 1012 43.66 -18.59 5.44
CA GLN A 1012 44.03 -20.01 5.48
C GLN A 1012 43.62 -20.67 6.80
N ILE A 1013 42.90 -21.78 6.70
CA ILE A 1013 42.50 -22.60 7.85
C ILE A 1013 43.50 -23.74 7.99
N THR A 1014 44.16 -23.82 9.15
CA THR A 1014 45.12 -24.88 9.46
C THR A 1014 44.43 -26.23 9.59
N LYS A 1015 45.14 -27.32 9.24
CA LYS A 1015 44.59 -28.69 9.32
C LYS A 1015 44.06 -28.99 10.72
N ASN A 1016 42.88 -29.60 10.78
CA ASN A 1016 42.19 -30.07 11.99
C ASN A 1016 41.60 -28.97 12.88
N VAL A 1017 41.50 -27.73 12.37
CA VAL A 1017 40.79 -26.65 13.03
C VAL A 1017 39.37 -26.61 12.50
N LEU A 1018 38.39 -26.92 13.36
CA LEU A 1018 36.96 -26.89 13.04
C LEU A 1018 36.28 -25.57 13.45
N GLU A 1019 37.01 -24.70 14.13
CA GLU A 1019 36.52 -23.40 14.58
C GLU A 1019 37.66 -22.38 14.53
N MET A 1020 37.39 -21.21 13.94
CA MET A 1020 38.34 -20.10 13.95
C MET A 1020 37.61 -18.77 14.14
N THR A 1021 38.30 -17.82 14.77
CA THR A 1021 37.83 -16.44 14.93
C THR A 1021 38.82 -15.51 14.22
N PHE A 1022 38.31 -14.55 13.46
CA PHE A 1022 39.13 -13.58 12.72
C PHE A 1022 38.41 -12.24 12.61
N ASP A 1023 39.17 -11.15 12.58
CA ASP A 1023 38.61 -9.80 12.51
C ASP A 1023 38.67 -9.28 11.07
N VAL A 1024 37.55 -8.77 10.55
CA VAL A 1024 37.47 -8.14 9.21
C VAL A 1024 36.94 -6.73 9.35
N SER A 1025 37.46 -5.78 8.57
CA SER A 1025 36.92 -4.41 8.56
C SER A 1025 35.44 -4.44 8.13
N ALA A 1026 34.61 -3.53 8.66
CA ALA A 1026 33.17 -3.49 8.40
C ALA A 1026 32.89 -3.39 6.89
N MET A 1027 32.49 -4.51 6.30
CA MET A 1027 32.15 -4.66 4.89
C MET A 1027 30.63 -4.86 4.79
N THR A 1028 29.84 -3.79 4.90
CA THR A 1028 28.39 -3.88 4.71
C THR A 1028 27.85 -2.90 3.68
N SER A 1029 26.85 -3.44 2.97
CA SER A 1029 26.16 -2.97 1.77
C SER A 1029 25.14 -1.86 2.04
N ARG A 1030 24.82 -1.09 1.00
CA ARG A 1030 23.66 -0.19 0.99
C ARG A 1030 22.37 -0.85 0.48
N SER A 1031 22.45 -2.09 0.00
CA SER A 1031 21.34 -2.87 -0.55
C SER A 1031 21.35 -4.28 0.04
N ASP A 1032 20.22 -4.96 0.07
CA ASP A 1032 20.03 -6.36 0.51
C ASP A 1032 20.83 -7.42 -0.29
N THR A 1033 21.94 -7.05 -0.93
CA THR A 1033 22.86 -8.00 -1.55
C THR A 1033 23.75 -8.67 -0.49
N ALA A 1034 23.62 -9.99 -0.42
CA ALA A 1034 24.29 -10.87 0.52
C ALA A 1034 25.82 -10.63 0.58
N VAL A 1035 26.39 -10.70 1.80
CA VAL A 1035 27.83 -10.94 1.96
C VAL A 1035 28.16 -12.28 1.30
N TYR A 1036 29.07 -12.27 0.32
CA TYR A 1036 29.45 -13.48 -0.41
C TYR A 1036 30.57 -14.21 0.33
N PHE A 1037 30.33 -15.49 0.62
CA PHE A 1037 31.28 -16.38 1.30
C PHE A 1037 31.79 -17.42 0.32
N GLU A 1038 33.12 -17.48 0.15
CA GLU A 1038 33.76 -18.52 -0.65
C GLU A 1038 34.63 -19.40 0.27
N LEU A 1039 34.26 -20.69 0.38
CA LEU A 1039 35.02 -21.71 1.09
C LEU A 1039 35.47 -22.77 0.09
N VAL A 1040 36.78 -22.82 -0.18
CA VAL A 1040 37.33 -23.73 -1.20
C VAL A 1040 38.27 -24.75 -0.57
N PHE A 1041 38.01 -26.03 -0.86
CA PHE A 1041 38.88 -27.14 -0.52
C PHE A 1041 39.78 -27.49 -1.72
N PRO A 1042 41.10 -27.66 -1.55
CA PRO A 1042 41.95 -28.13 -2.63
C PRO A 1042 41.49 -29.53 -3.07
N VAL A 1043 41.33 -29.67 -4.39
CA VAL A 1043 40.55 -30.71 -5.09
C VAL A 1043 40.79 -32.13 -4.59
N GLY A 1044 39.68 -32.80 -4.21
CA GLY A 1044 39.60 -34.25 -4.16
C GLY A 1044 38.82 -34.81 -2.95
N LEU A 1045 37.50 -34.58 -2.85
CA LEU A 1045 36.53 -35.43 -2.12
C LEU A 1045 35.09 -34.95 -2.40
N LYS A 1046 34.19 -35.91 -2.68
CA LYS A 1046 32.83 -35.74 -3.24
C LYS A 1046 31.72 -35.31 -2.26
N ASN A 1047 32.04 -34.80 -1.07
CA ASN A 1047 31.03 -34.43 -0.06
C ASN A 1047 31.33 -33.04 0.51
N HIS A 1048 30.45 -32.07 0.28
CA HIS A 1048 30.55 -30.71 0.81
C HIS A 1048 30.05 -30.67 2.28
N PRO A 1049 30.89 -30.34 3.29
CA PRO A 1049 30.41 -29.99 4.63
C PRO A 1049 29.78 -28.59 4.64
N SER A 1050 28.75 -28.38 5.48
CA SER A 1050 28.15 -27.06 5.71
C SER A 1050 29.01 -26.23 6.66
N CYS A 1051 29.24 -24.96 6.32
CA CYS A 1051 29.94 -23.99 7.16
C CYS A 1051 28.92 -22.99 7.70
N HIS A 1052 28.94 -22.74 9.01
CA HIS A 1052 28.10 -21.74 9.64
C HIS A 1052 28.98 -20.65 10.25
N LEU A 1053 28.63 -19.39 9.99
CA LEU A 1053 29.29 -18.21 10.50
C LEU A 1053 28.31 -17.41 11.37
N GLN A 1054 28.81 -16.81 12.45
CA GLN A 1054 28.04 -15.94 13.33
C GLN A 1054 28.75 -14.58 13.42
N ASN A 1055 27.98 -13.49 13.27
CA ASN A 1055 28.43 -12.09 13.34
C ASN A 1055 28.16 -11.51 14.73
#